data_AF-A0A1R4JZ07-F1
#
_entry.id   AF-A0A1R4JZ07-F1
#
_cell.length_a   1.000
_cell.length_b   1.000
_cell.length_c   1.000
_cell.angle_alpha   90.00
_cell.angle_beta   90.00
_cell.angle_gamma   90.00
#
_symmetry.space_group_name_H-M   'P 1'
#
loop_
_entity.id
_entity.type
_entity.pdbx_description
1 polymer ?
#
loop_
_entity_poly.entity_id
_entity_poly.type
_entity_poly.pdbx_seq_one_letter_code
_entity_poly.pdbx_strand_id
1 'polypeptide(L)'
;MSGSHAPGPVPGASAADRCVAGSPTPRPLRWAGTRAFLLECPSLADVVALHARLTAEPLPGQTEALAAAETLMLAFRTRAEAVAAAELAPSHVAAGDAGQDARTVEVDVVYDGEDLAAVAELTGLSEEAVVAAHADTLWVGAFGGFAPGFTYCTAADASAAPFDVPRRESPRTAVPAGSVAVAGTFSAVYPRTSPGGWQLLGRTDAVLWDLDRERPALIRPGDRVRYRPVRALASVSRGPLPDDDARVSASQPSSGAASPGEGSEHSAPTTGSSEPATAAGEPTARPGLSVVDPGMQSLLQDLGRAGHGDLGVAFSGAADKDAARQANRLVGNAPDEAVVETLLSGLSVTARGLQVLALTGAEARAVVTDAAGTVLRRPVPRAPFALRDGETLTVEEPPAGLRTYLALRGGIHARADLGSRSTDVMSGIGPAPLAAGDELVRREDPGNRLVGDAEPPLRRTPRAGHTAVLRITLGPRDDWFDRDGIDLLTSQEWEVTAESNRIGVRLAAPKEGKALTRVREGELASEGVISGALQVPPSGLPVLFLADHPVTGGYPVIAVVVREDLGAAAQLPPGARLRLIPVDPETLEPLDADAPEPTTPPCPSWRRRRRPQPPATTPPPRLPPPRPPRTDPVTARPLTKVLIANRGEIAVRVARACRDHGIGSVAVYADPDADAMHVAVADEAYHLPGSASGDTYLDMDALLSVAERSGADAVHPGYGFLSENADFAQRVIDAGLTWIGPAPQVIRDLGDKITARSIAQRAGAPLVPGSDGPVASPAEARAFAEEHGLPIAVKAAFGGGGRGIKVVRDLEEVEDAFASATREAVAAFGRGECFVERFLDRPRHVEAQVLADGHGTVVVVGTRDCSLQRRNQKLVEEAPAPFLTDEQRTRIHDSARAICAEAGYTGAGTVEYLVAPDGLISFLEVNTRLQVEHPVTEQTAGVDLVREQFRIAAGEPMSLAEDPAPHGHAFEFRLNAEDPAVGFLPSPGPVEHFEAPTGPGLRMDAGVRSGSVVPGEYDSLMAKLIVWGEDRPQALRRAQDALAELRIEGVPTVVPFHRAVLEQDAFTSEDGLGVYTTWIESEFAAEFEASEHLAAAGPAGSRTQITVDLDGRAVRLGLPDALYAALMHGGGAAGAAAAGEPEGPGEDAVTASVAGTLVAWKAEEGVVVGKGEPVAVLEAMKMETVVRAHRSGTITRQQIDEGATVQRGQVLATITD
;
A
#
# COMPACT_ATOMS: atom_id res chain seq x y z
N MET A 1 -3.29 -86.31 18.72
CA MET A 1 -3.46 -87.41 17.73
C MET A 1 -3.38 -86.82 16.33
N SER A 2 -3.18 -87.64 15.31
CA SER A 2 -2.41 -87.31 14.09
C SER A 2 -3.20 -87.13 12.80
N GLY A 3 -2.65 -86.32 11.87
CA GLY A 3 -2.91 -86.35 10.42
C GLY A 3 -3.31 -84.98 9.84
N SER A 4 -2.83 -84.50 8.68
CA SER A 4 -1.71 -84.93 7.80
C SER A 4 -1.35 -83.80 6.80
N HIS A 5 -0.13 -83.79 6.25
CA HIS A 5 0.41 -82.91 5.18
C HIS A 5 -0.49 -82.77 3.91
N ALA A 6 -0.37 -81.83 2.96
CA ALA A 6 0.33 -80.52 2.69
C ALA A 6 -0.14 -80.08 1.25
N PRO A 7 0.47 -79.14 0.46
CA PRO A 7 1.23 -77.89 0.69
C PRO A 7 0.56 -76.62 0.04
N GLY A 8 1.22 -75.44 0.04
CA GLY A 8 0.78 -74.21 -0.70
C GLY A 8 1.09 -74.24 -2.22
N PRO A 9 0.94 -73.13 -3.03
CA PRO A 9 1.19 -71.72 -2.63
C PRO A 9 0.39 -70.57 -3.35
N VAL A 10 0.68 -69.30 -2.97
CA VAL A 10 0.43 -67.96 -3.64
C VAL A 10 -1.04 -67.48 -3.92
N PRO A 11 -1.32 -66.17 -4.18
CA PRO A 11 -2.40 -65.45 -3.47
C PRO A 11 -3.49 -64.80 -4.35
N GLY A 12 -4.55 -64.29 -3.70
CA GLY A 12 -5.60 -63.47 -4.32
C GLY A 12 -6.45 -62.71 -3.29
N ALA A 13 -7.07 -61.61 -3.71
CA ALA A 13 -7.96 -60.74 -2.92
C ALA A 13 -9.21 -61.49 -2.36
N SER A 14 -9.96 -60.99 -1.38
CA SER A 14 -10.13 -59.60 -0.94
C SER A 14 -10.36 -59.44 0.57
N ALA A 15 -10.19 -58.22 1.08
CA ALA A 15 -10.57 -57.82 2.44
C ALA A 15 -11.89 -57.04 2.41
N ALA A 16 -13.01 -57.75 2.46
CA ALA A 16 -14.31 -57.23 2.87
C ALA A 16 -14.82 -58.07 4.04
N ASP A 17 -15.47 -57.41 5.01
CA ASP A 17 -16.07 -57.98 6.23
C ASP A 17 -15.18 -58.80 7.18
N ARG A 18 -14.59 -58.11 8.16
CA ARG A 18 -14.68 -58.49 9.60
C ARG A 18 -14.70 -57.27 10.52
N CYS A 19 -15.88 -56.84 10.92
CA CYS A 19 -16.07 -56.02 12.12
C CYS A 19 -16.14 -56.92 13.37
N VAL A 20 -15.71 -56.40 14.53
CA VAL A 20 -16.52 -56.24 15.76
C VAL A 20 -15.64 -55.70 16.91
N ALA A 21 -16.22 -54.75 17.67
CA ALA A 21 -15.79 -54.24 18.98
C ALA A 21 -14.53 -53.34 19.06
N GLY A 22 -14.77 -52.02 19.09
CA GLY A 22 -14.00 -51.12 19.96
C GLY A 22 -12.70 -50.52 19.42
N SER A 23 -12.71 -50.00 18.19
CA SER A 23 -11.63 -49.12 17.69
C SER A 23 -12.15 -47.69 17.51
N PRO A 24 -11.38 -46.65 17.88
CA PRO A 24 -11.72 -45.28 17.51
C PRO A 24 -11.74 -45.16 15.98
N THR A 25 -12.68 -44.38 15.44
CA THR A 25 -12.70 -44.04 14.02
C THR A 25 -11.35 -43.43 13.62
N PRO A 26 -10.75 -43.84 12.50
CA PRO A 26 -9.46 -43.28 12.07
C PRO A 26 -9.64 -41.78 11.82
N ARG A 27 -8.95 -40.97 12.63
CA ARG A 27 -8.95 -39.51 12.52
C ARG A 27 -8.24 -39.15 11.20
N PRO A 28 -8.84 -38.33 10.30
CA PRO A 28 -8.23 -38.00 9.02
C PRO A 28 -6.91 -37.24 9.20
N LEU A 29 -5.81 -37.88 8.81
CA LEU A 29 -4.49 -37.25 8.65
C LEU A 29 -4.32 -36.86 7.19
N ARG A 30 -3.86 -35.63 6.93
CA ARG A 30 -3.64 -35.12 5.57
C ARG A 30 -2.27 -34.47 5.43
N TRP A 31 -1.54 -34.83 4.39
CA TRP A 31 -0.19 -34.31 4.17
C TRP A 31 -0.21 -32.84 3.75
N ALA A 32 0.78 -32.09 4.24
CA ALA A 32 1.06 -30.73 3.86
C ALA A 32 2.54 -30.66 3.45
N GLY A 33 2.83 -31.02 2.19
CA GLY A 33 4.20 -31.22 1.75
C GLY A 33 4.80 -32.53 2.29
N THR A 34 6.13 -32.61 2.25
CA THR A 34 6.86 -33.86 2.54
C THR A 34 7.28 -34.02 4.00
N ARG A 35 7.15 -32.98 4.83
CA ARG A 35 7.64 -32.92 6.22
C ARG A 35 6.62 -32.37 7.23
N ALA A 36 5.36 -32.21 6.84
CA ALA A 36 4.29 -31.74 7.71
C ALA A 36 2.95 -32.39 7.34
N PHE A 37 2.04 -32.45 8.30
CA PHE A 37 0.69 -32.96 8.10
C PHE A 37 -0.31 -32.29 9.06
N LEU A 38 -1.56 -32.19 8.59
CA LEU A 38 -2.72 -31.71 9.30
C LEU A 38 -3.45 -32.91 9.93
N LEU A 39 -3.73 -32.84 11.23
CA LEU A 39 -4.59 -33.78 11.95
C LEU A 39 -5.97 -33.16 12.14
N GLU A 40 -7.01 -33.78 11.57
CA GLU A 40 -8.41 -33.40 11.84
C GLU A 40 -8.85 -34.00 13.19
N CYS A 41 -9.37 -33.13 14.06
CA CYS A 41 -9.79 -33.47 15.42
C CYS A 41 -11.34 -33.42 15.52
N PRO A 42 -11.99 -34.32 16.27
CA PRO A 42 -13.45 -34.34 16.42
C PRO A 42 -14.05 -33.12 17.13
N SER A 43 -13.22 -32.34 17.84
CA SER A 43 -13.64 -31.15 18.58
C SER A 43 -12.45 -30.22 18.84
N LEU A 44 -12.73 -28.95 19.11
CA LEU A 44 -11.72 -27.99 19.60
C LEU A 44 -11.07 -28.45 20.92
N ALA A 45 -11.82 -29.13 21.80
CA ALA A 45 -11.29 -29.66 23.05
C ALA A 45 -10.24 -30.77 22.80
N ASP A 46 -10.44 -31.63 21.80
CA ASP A 46 -9.42 -32.57 21.33
C ASP A 46 -8.16 -31.84 20.83
N VAL A 47 -8.32 -30.75 20.06
CA VAL A 47 -7.18 -29.94 19.57
C VAL A 47 -6.39 -29.37 20.74
N VAL A 48 -7.04 -28.70 21.70
CA VAL A 48 -6.39 -28.07 22.85
C VAL A 48 -5.65 -29.10 23.71
N ALA A 49 -6.27 -30.25 24.00
CA ALA A 49 -5.65 -31.31 24.78
C ALA A 49 -4.47 -31.97 24.05
N LEU A 50 -4.60 -32.22 22.74
CA LEU A 50 -3.55 -32.80 21.91
C LEU A 50 -2.36 -31.84 21.75
N HIS A 51 -2.64 -30.55 21.50
CA HIS A 51 -1.64 -29.50 21.42
C HIS A 51 -0.87 -29.38 22.73
N ALA A 52 -1.56 -29.18 23.86
CA ALA A 52 -0.91 -29.02 25.17
C ALA A 52 0.06 -30.18 25.50
N ARG A 53 -0.32 -31.42 25.18
CA ARG A 53 0.59 -32.56 25.33
C ARG A 53 1.76 -32.54 24.35
N LEU A 54 1.54 -32.21 23.07
CA LEU A 54 2.62 -32.14 22.06
C LEU A 54 3.53 -30.92 22.23
N THR A 55 3.12 -29.91 23.00
CA THR A 55 4.00 -28.83 23.50
C THR A 55 4.83 -29.29 24.69
N ALA A 56 4.25 -30.05 25.62
CA ALA A 56 4.95 -30.56 26.81
C ALA A 56 5.90 -31.73 26.51
N GLU A 57 5.49 -32.63 25.61
CA GLU A 57 6.22 -33.81 25.14
C GLU A 57 6.23 -33.83 23.59
N PRO A 58 7.07 -33.00 22.93
CA PRO A 58 7.18 -32.97 21.47
C PRO A 58 7.63 -34.31 20.88
N LEU A 59 7.07 -34.67 19.73
CA LEU A 59 7.51 -35.85 19.00
C LEU A 59 8.95 -35.69 18.47
N PRO A 60 9.71 -36.79 18.28
CA PRO A 60 11.08 -36.72 17.76
C PRO A 60 11.17 -35.93 16.46
N GLY A 61 11.88 -34.80 16.50
CA GLY A 61 12.08 -33.93 15.34
C GLY A 61 10.91 -33.01 14.99
N GLN A 62 9.87 -32.92 15.81
CA GLN A 62 8.83 -31.90 15.72
C GLN A 62 9.46 -30.50 15.81
N THR A 63 9.06 -29.60 14.90
CA THR A 63 9.51 -28.20 14.84
C THR A 63 8.38 -27.21 15.08
N GLU A 64 7.15 -27.55 14.67
CA GLU A 64 5.95 -26.74 14.92
C GLU A 64 4.79 -27.65 15.33
N ALA A 65 3.88 -27.10 16.13
CA ALA A 65 2.57 -27.64 16.40
C ALA A 65 1.55 -26.49 16.40
N LEU A 66 0.85 -26.28 15.28
CA LEU A 66 -0.07 -25.16 15.09
C LEU A 66 -1.50 -25.63 15.32
N ALA A 67 -2.01 -25.37 16.53
CA ALA A 67 -3.42 -25.58 16.85
C ALA A 67 -4.30 -24.59 16.06
N ALA A 68 -5.49 -25.04 15.67
CA ALA A 68 -6.50 -24.22 15.02
C ALA A 68 -7.91 -24.70 15.40
N ALA A 69 -8.96 -24.30 14.67
CA ALA A 69 -10.35 -24.49 15.12
C ALA A 69 -10.74 -25.97 15.33
N GLU A 70 -10.43 -26.83 14.36
CA GLU A 70 -10.73 -28.28 14.40
C GLU A 70 -9.51 -29.12 13.98
N THR A 71 -8.33 -28.49 13.87
CA THR A 71 -7.15 -29.11 13.29
C THR A 71 -5.87 -28.79 14.06
N LEU A 72 -4.87 -29.65 13.91
CA LEU A 72 -3.51 -29.45 14.40
C LEU A 72 -2.51 -29.73 13.29
N MET A 73 -1.77 -28.73 12.84
CA MET A 73 -0.67 -28.89 11.88
C MET A 73 0.61 -29.23 12.63
N LEU A 74 1.24 -30.36 12.30
CA LEU A 74 2.55 -30.74 12.83
C LEU A 74 3.60 -30.67 11.71
N ALA A 75 4.73 -29.99 11.98
CA ALA A 75 5.88 -29.94 11.07
C ALA A 75 7.13 -30.54 11.71
N PHE A 76 8.01 -31.12 10.89
CA PHE A 76 9.18 -31.87 11.33
C PHE A 76 10.45 -31.49 10.55
N ARG A 77 11.63 -31.69 11.18
CA ARG A 77 12.93 -31.40 10.53
C ARG A 77 13.15 -32.23 9.27
N THR A 78 12.78 -33.51 9.30
CA THR A 78 12.95 -34.45 8.18
C THR A 78 11.66 -35.18 7.80
N ARG A 79 11.61 -35.71 6.57
CA ARG A 79 10.49 -36.55 6.11
C ARG A 79 10.36 -37.83 6.94
N ALA A 80 11.48 -38.46 7.30
CA ALA A 80 11.46 -39.71 8.07
C ALA A 80 10.82 -39.53 9.46
N GLU A 81 11.12 -38.42 10.14
CA GLU A 81 10.46 -38.04 11.39
C GLU A 81 8.96 -37.78 11.19
N ALA A 82 8.57 -37.07 10.12
CA ALA A 82 7.16 -36.83 9.80
C ALA A 82 6.38 -38.13 9.50
N VAL A 83 6.97 -39.08 8.76
CA VAL A 83 6.33 -40.38 8.47
C VAL A 83 6.18 -41.21 9.75
N ALA A 84 7.22 -41.32 10.56
CA ALA A 84 7.14 -42.01 11.86
C ALA A 84 6.11 -41.37 12.80
N ALA A 85 6.01 -40.04 12.82
CA ALA A 85 4.99 -39.33 13.58
C ALA A 85 3.57 -39.56 13.03
N ALA A 86 3.39 -39.62 11.72
CA ALA A 86 2.11 -39.91 11.08
C ALA A 86 1.60 -41.33 11.41
N GLU A 87 2.49 -42.33 11.49
CA GLU A 87 2.16 -43.69 11.93
C GLU A 87 1.74 -43.74 13.42
N LEU A 88 2.35 -42.91 14.26
CA LEU A 88 2.06 -42.83 15.70
C LEU A 88 0.81 -42.00 16.01
N ALA A 89 0.49 -40.99 15.19
CA ALA A 89 -0.58 -40.02 15.48
C ALA A 89 -1.94 -40.65 15.84
N PRO A 90 -2.46 -41.69 15.14
CA PRO A 90 -3.73 -42.32 15.51
C PRO A 90 -3.72 -42.99 16.89
N SER A 91 -2.55 -43.43 17.37
CA SER A 91 -2.40 -44.15 18.64
C SER A 91 -2.29 -43.24 19.85
N HIS A 92 -1.85 -41.98 19.67
CA HIS A 92 -1.62 -41.07 20.78
C HIS A 92 -2.88 -40.31 21.20
N VAL A 93 -3.94 -40.23 20.39
CA VAL A 93 -5.13 -39.38 20.69
C VAL A 93 -6.17 -40.04 21.61
N ALA A 94 -5.71 -40.62 22.71
CA ALA A 94 -6.53 -40.83 23.90
C ALA A 94 -6.56 -39.53 24.72
N ALA A 95 -7.77 -39.06 25.06
CA ALA A 95 -7.95 -37.90 25.93
C ALA A 95 -7.46 -38.23 27.35
N GLY A 96 -6.48 -37.48 27.83
CA GLY A 96 -6.13 -37.37 29.24
C GLY A 96 -6.56 -36.00 29.76
N ASP A 97 -6.86 -35.89 31.05
CA ASP A 97 -7.20 -34.61 31.68
C ASP A 97 -6.12 -33.57 31.39
N ALA A 98 -6.54 -32.39 30.88
CA ALA A 98 -5.66 -31.25 30.76
C ALA A 98 -5.13 -30.86 32.16
N GLY A 99 -3.81 -30.67 32.25
CA GLY A 99 -3.10 -30.57 33.53
C GLY A 99 -3.64 -29.49 34.48
N GLN A 100 -3.61 -29.79 35.77
CA GLN A 100 -4.32 -29.05 36.84
C GLN A 100 -3.78 -27.64 37.14
N ASP A 101 -2.72 -27.18 36.46
CA ASP A 101 -2.00 -25.91 36.70
C ASP A 101 -2.19 -24.85 35.59
N ALA A 102 -3.37 -24.81 34.96
CA ALA A 102 -3.70 -23.77 33.98
C ALA A 102 -3.76 -22.37 34.63
N ARG A 103 -2.79 -21.51 34.29
CA ARG A 103 -2.69 -20.11 34.74
C ARG A 103 -3.98 -19.36 34.42
N THR A 104 -4.45 -18.54 35.36
CA THR A 104 -5.55 -17.59 35.10
C THR A 104 -4.96 -16.22 34.77
N VAL A 105 -5.41 -15.65 33.65
CA VAL A 105 -5.11 -14.30 33.17
C VAL A 105 -6.38 -13.48 33.33
N GLU A 106 -6.31 -12.39 34.09
CA GLU A 106 -7.41 -11.44 34.20
C GLU A 106 -7.14 -10.25 33.27
N VAL A 107 -8.13 -9.88 32.47
CA VAL A 107 -8.08 -8.79 31.50
C VAL A 107 -9.13 -7.77 31.90
N ASP A 108 -8.70 -6.56 32.27
CA ASP A 108 -9.61 -5.46 32.61
C ASP A 108 -10.24 -4.90 31.33
N VAL A 109 -11.56 -4.88 31.26
CA VAL A 109 -12.30 -4.44 30.07
C VAL A 109 -13.26 -3.31 30.44
N VAL A 110 -13.16 -2.20 29.72
CA VAL A 110 -14.26 -1.24 29.62
C VAL A 110 -15.15 -1.73 28.49
N TYR A 111 -16.41 -2.03 28.79
CA TYR A 111 -17.38 -2.51 27.82
C TYR A 111 -18.10 -1.31 27.19
N ASP A 112 -17.38 -0.65 26.28
CA ASP A 112 -17.83 0.49 25.47
C ASP A 112 -17.66 0.22 23.96
N GLY A 113 -17.71 -1.06 23.55
CA GLY A 113 -17.48 -1.48 22.17
C GLY A 113 -18.64 -1.16 21.23
N GLU A 114 -18.31 -0.76 20.01
CA GLU A 114 -19.23 -0.35 18.94
C GLU A 114 -20.34 -1.37 18.64
N ASP A 115 -20.05 -2.67 18.72
CA ASP A 115 -21.02 -3.74 18.41
C ASP A 115 -21.71 -4.30 19.66
N LEU A 116 -21.54 -3.73 20.86
CA LEU A 116 -22.13 -4.27 22.10
C LEU A 116 -23.66 -4.34 22.02
N ALA A 117 -24.30 -3.29 21.51
CA ALA A 117 -25.74 -3.25 21.24
C ALA A 117 -26.16 -4.23 20.13
N ALA A 118 -25.39 -4.33 19.05
CA ALA A 118 -25.66 -5.27 17.96
C ALA A 118 -25.55 -6.73 18.42
N VAL A 119 -24.60 -7.06 19.31
CA VAL A 119 -24.50 -8.39 19.93
C VAL A 119 -25.67 -8.64 20.88
N ALA A 120 -26.16 -7.63 21.60
CA ALA A 120 -27.37 -7.75 22.42
C ALA A 120 -28.60 -8.10 21.55
N GLU A 121 -28.78 -7.44 20.40
CA GLU A 121 -29.83 -7.78 19.43
C GLU A 121 -29.67 -9.20 18.85
N LEU A 122 -28.47 -9.55 18.37
CA LEU A 122 -28.16 -10.87 17.79
C LEU A 122 -28.39 -12.04 18.77
N THR A 123 -28.24 -11.79 20.08
CA THR A 123 -28.38 -12.79 21.14
C THR A 123 -29.74 -12.75 21.84
N GLY A 124 -30.54 -11.70 21.63
CA GLY A 124 -31.79 -11.46 22.34
C GLY A 124 -31.63 -11.08 23.81
N LEU A 125 -30.45 -10.58 24.19
CA LEU A 125 -30.09 -10.14 25.54
C LEU A 125 -30.20 -8.60 25.66
N SER A 126 -30.09 -8.04 26.87
CA SER A 126 -29.74 -6.62 27.03
C SER A 126 -28.23 -6.44 27.01
N GLU A 127 -27.74 -5.23 26.78
CA GLU A 127 -26.30 -4.93 26.83
C GLU A 127 -25.68 -5.33 28.17
N GLU A 128 -26.33 -5.06 29.30
CA GLU A 128 -25.81 -5.48 30.62
C GLU A 128 -25.76 -7.01 30.78
N ALA A 129 -26.71 -7.71 30.15
CA ALA A 129 -26.71 -9.17 30.12
C ALA A 129 -25.62 -9.74 29.18
N VAL A 130 -25.28 -9.07 28.08
CA VAL A 130 -24.11 -9.41 27.24
C VAL A 130 -22.81 -9.18 28.01
N VAL A 131 -22.67 -8.03 28.69
CA VAL A 131 -21.50 -7.72 29.52
C VAL A 131 -21.32 -8.78 30.62
N ALA A 132 -22.40 -9.10 31.35
CA ALA A 132 -22.40 -10.14 32.37
C ALA A 132 -22.04 -11.51 31.78
N ALA A 133 -22.66 -11.92 30.67
CA ALA A 133 -22.38 -13.20 30.02
C ALA A 133 -20.92 -13.32 29.53
N HIS A 134 -20.33 -12.25 28.97
CA HIS A 134 -18.92 -12.26 28.56
C HIS A 134 -17.95 -12.31 29.77
N ALA A 135 -18.30 -11.65 30.87
CA ALA A 135 -17.46 -11.52 32.07
C ALA A 135 -17.53 -12.74 33.01
N ASP A 136 -18.72 -13.28 33.23
CA ASP A 136 -18.95 -14.44 34.10
C ASP A 136 -18.53 -15.75 33.43
N THR A 137 -18.54 -15.82 32.09
CA THR A 137 -17.95 -16.95 31.36
C THR A 137 -16.45 -17.01 31.61
N LEU A 138 -16.00 -18.19 32.05
CA LEU A 138 -14.59 -18.51 32.11
C LEU A 138 -14.12 -18.97 30.74
N TRP A 139 -13.24 -18.18 30.13
CA TRP A 139 -12.65 -18.47 28.83
C TRP A 139 -11.36 -19.27 28.97
N VAL A 140 -10.94 -19.91 27.89
CA VAL A 140 -9.68 -20.64 27.75
C VAL A 140 -9.06 -20.24 26.42
N GLY A 141 -7.79 -19.82 26.42
CA GLY A 141 -7.02 -19.62 25.20
C GLY A 141 -6.94 -20.94 24.45
N ALA A 142 -7.53 -21.00 23.26
CA ALA A 142 -7.66 -22.23 22.48
C ALA A 142 -6.46 -22.41 21.54
N PHE A 143 -6.17 -21.40 20.72
CA PHE A 143 -5.05 -21.38 19.77
C PHE A 143 -4.66 -19.95 19.37
N GLY A 144 -3.41 -19.77 18.93
CA GLY A 144 -2.91 -18.51 18.38
C GLY A 144 -3.46 -18.23 16.97
N GLY A 145 -3.63 -16.95 16.66
CA GLY A 145 -4.21 -16.48 15.41
C GLY A 145 -3.20 -16.01 14.37
N PHE A 146 -3.67 -15.13 13.49
CA PHE A 146 -2.93 -14.61 12.33
C PHE A 146 -1.79 -13.63 12.67
N ALA A 147 -1.66 -13.21 13.93
CA ALA A 147 -0.66 -12.24 14.39
C ALA A 147 -0.18 -12.55 15.82
N PRO A 148 1.06 -12.18 16.20
CA PRO A 148 1.59 -12.47 17.52
C PRO A 148 0.72 -11.93 18.66
N GLY A 149 0.39 -12.80 19.61
CA GLY A 149 -0.45 -12.46 20.77
C GLY A 149 -1.96 -12.41 20.49
N PHE A 150 -2.42 -12.52 19.24
CA PHE A 150 -3.84 -12.76 18.97
C PHE A 150 -4.16 -14.20 19.38
N THR A 151 -4.98 -14.39 20.41
CA THR A 151 -5.38 -15.73 20.87
C THR A 151 -6.90 -15.88 20.81
N TYR A 152 -7.35 -16.89 20.06
CA TYR A 152 -8.75 -17.29 20.04
C TYR A 152 -9.08 -17.92 21.40
N CYS A 153 -10.02 -17.35 22.13
CA CYS A 153 -10.47 -17.87 23.42
C CYS A 153 -11.86 -18.49 23.25
N THR A 154 -12.07 -19.70 23.79
CA THR A 154 -13.37 -20.39 23.82
C THR A 154 -13.87 -20.52 25.26
N ALA A 155 -15.16 -20.83 25.47
CA ALA A 155 -15.68 -21.08 26.81
C ALA A 155 -15.10 -22.40 27.37
N ALA A 156 -14.75 -22.41 28.67
CA ALA A 156 -14.22 -23.59 29.35
C ALA A 156 -15.19 -24.79 29.36
N ASP A 157 -16.50 -24.50 29.29
CA ASP A 157 -17.56 -25.45 28.96
C ASP A 157 -18.21 -24.98 27.66
N ALA A 158 -18.03 -25.74 26.57
CA ALA A 158 -18.56 -25.41 25.26
C ALA A 158 -20.10 -25.39 25.22
N SER A 159 -20.79 -26.07 26.14
CA SER A 159 -22.24 -26.00 26.28
C SER A 159 -22.73 -24.74 27.01
N ALA A 160 -21.81 -24.00 27.62
CA ALA A 160 -22.03 -22.71 28.28
C ALA A 160 -21.34 -21.55 27.53
N ALA A 161 -21.05 -21.70 26.23
CA ALA A 161 -20.62 -20.60 25.38
C ALA A 161 -21.71 -19.49 25.38
N PRO A 162 -21.39 -18.26 25.81
CA PRO A 162 -22.40 -17.21 25.98
C PRO A 162 -22.92 -16.66 24.64
N PHE A 163 -22.14 -16.84 23.57
CA PHE A 163 -22.40 -16.29 22.25
C PHE A 163 -22.12 -17.33 21.16
N ASP A 164 -22.94 -17.30 20.11
CA ASP A 164 -22.60 -17.82 18.79
C ASP A 164 -23.05 -16.76 17.76
N VAL A 165 -22.20 -15.75 17.54
CA VAL A 165 -22.56 -14.54 16.78
C VAL A 165 -21.78 -14.42 15.49
N PRO A 166 -22.42 -14.13 14.34
CA PRO A 166 -21.72 -14.05 13.07
C PRO A 166 -20.68 -12.92 13.07
N ARG A 167 -19.62 -13.11 12.27
CA ARG A 167 -18.77 -11.98 11.83
C ARG A 167 -19.63 -10.97 11.06
N ARG A 168 -19.24 -9.70 11.10
CA ARG A 168 -19.82 -8.66 10.25
C ARG A 168 -19.66 -9.04 8.77
N GLU A 169 -20.73 -8.88 7.99
CA GLU A 169 -20.75 -9.15 6.55
C GLU A 169 -19.72 -8.28 5.79
N SER A 170 -19.52 -7.05 6.26
CA SER A 170 -18.45 -6.14 5.83
C SER A 170 -17.43 -5.98 6.97
N PRO A 171 -16.24 -6.60 6.89
CA PRO A 171 -15.16 -6.41 7.86
C PRO A 171 -14.67 -4.96 7.92
N ARG A 172 -14.27 -4.49 9.11
CA ARG A 172 -13.62 -3.19 9.28
C ARG A 172 -12.24 -3.20 8.61
N THR A 173 -11.89 -2.08 7.99
CA THR A 173 -10.54 -1.83 7.44
C THR A 173 -9.48 -1.71 8.52
N ALA A 174 -9.86 -1.24 9.71
CA ALA A 174 -9.03 -1.25 10.93
C ALA A 174 -9.88 -1.54 12.17
N VAL A 175 -9.39 -2.43 13.02
CA VAL A 175 -9.83 -2.65 14.41
C VAL A 175 -8.66 -2.23 15.31
N PRO A 176 -8.84 -1.32 16.28
CA PRO A 176 -7.76 -0.88 17.16
C PRO A 176 -7.09 -2.00 17.98
N ALA A 177 -5.83 -1.78 18.34
CA ALA A 177 -5.17 -2.58 19.37
C ALA A 177 -5.92 -2.47 20.72
N GLY A 178 -6.00 -3.57 21.47
CA GLY A 178 -6.72 -3.63 22.74
C GLY A 178 -8.24 -3.82 22.60
N SER A 179 -8.81 -3.83 21.38
CA SER A 179 -10.23 -4.14 21.17
C SER A 179 -10.55 -5.58 21.58
N VAL A 180 -11.54 -5.75 22.46
CA VAL A 180 -12.08 -7.03 22.93
C VAL A 180 -13.31 -7.35 22.11
N ALA A 181 -13.31 -8.51 21.45
CA ALA A 181 -14.28 -8.84 20.42
C ALA A 181 -14.73 -10.30 20.45
N VAL A 182 -15.88 -10.59 19.84
CA VAL A 182 -16.45 -11.94 19.68
C VAL A 182 -16.81 -12.26 18.22
N ALA A 183 -16.66 -13.52 17.84
CA ALA A 183 -17.11 -14.06 16.55
C ALA A 183 -17.26 -15.59 16.61
N GLY A 184 -18.37 -16.10 16.10
CA GLY A 184 -18.85 -17.45 16.41
C GLY A 184 -18.93 -17.65 17.92
N THR A 185 -18.39 -18.77 18.39
CA THR A 185 -18.26 -19.13 19.80
C THR A 185 -16.94 -18.65 20.45
N PHE A 186 -16.19 -17.78 19.78
CA PHE A 186 -14.90 -17.27 20.26
C PHE A 186 -14.98 -15.84 20.78
N SER A 187 -14.14 -15.56 21.77
CA SER A 187 -13.72 -14.22 22.21
C SER A 187 -12.23 -14.03 21.92
N ALA A 188 -11.78 -12.81 21.63
CA ALA A 188 -10.37 -12.50 21.45
C ALA A 188 -10.08 -11.03 21.78
N VAL A 189 -8.80 -10.70 21.93
CA VAL A 189 -8.33 -9.31 22.01
C VAL A 189 -7.34 -9.05 20.90
N TYR A 190 -7.55 -7.96 20.15
CA TYR A 190 -6.67 -7.56 19.06
C TYR A 190 -5.33 -7.04 19.61
N PRO A 191 -4.18 -7.66 19.27
CA PRO A 191 -2.88 -7.27 19.85
C PRO A 191 -2.25 -6.05 19.18
N ARG A 192 -2.73 -5.68 17.98
CA ARG A 192 -2.29 -4.56 17.16
C ARG A 192 -3.46 -4.09 16.29
N THR A 193 -3.38 -2.87 15.77
CA THR A 193 -4.37 -2.39 14.80
C THR A 193 -4.32 -3.24 13.52
N SER A 194 -5.46 -3.81 13.11
CA SER A 194 -5.55 -4.68 11.93
C SER A 194 -6.99 -4.76 11.40
N PRO A 195 -7.23 -5.03 10.08
CA PRO A 195 -8.57 -5.28 9.57
C PRO A 195 -9.29 -6.43 10.31
N GLY A 196 -10.61 -6.36 10.45
CA GLY A 196 -11.34 -7.36 11.22
C GLY A 196 -12.87 -7.25 11.15
N GLY A 197 -13.53 -8.41 11.01
CA GLY A 197 -14.99 -8.52 11.01
C GLY A 197 -15.59 -9.07 12.31
N TRP A 198 -14.87 -9.02 13.43
CA TRP A 198 -15.41 -9.47 14.73
C TRP A 198 -16.27 -8.37 15.37
N GLN A 199 -17.23 -8.78 16.20
CA GLN A 199 -18.11 -7.87 16.92
C GLN A 199 -17.40 -7.35 18.17
N LEU A 200 -17.16 -6.04 18.27
CA LEU A 200 -16.42 -5.39 19.36
C LEU A 200 -17.33 -5.18 20.59
N LEU A 201 -16.96 -5.77 21.73
CA LEU A 201 -17.69 -5.64 23.00
C LEU A 201 -17.11 -4.55 23.92
N GLY A 202 -15.84 -4.20 23.73
CA GLY A 202 -15.13 -3.27 24.59
C GLY A 202 -13.64 -3.16 24.27
N ARG A 203 -12.87 -2.61 25.20
CA ARG A 203 -11.42 -2.40 25.06
C ARG A 203 -10.65 -2.60 26.36
N THR A 204 -9.35 -2.83 26.22
CA THR A 204 -8.39 -3.01 27.32
C THR A 204 -7.04 -2.36 27.01
N ASP A 205 -6.37 -1.86 28.05
CA ASP A 205 -4.97 -1.40 27.99
C ASP A 205 -3.97 -2.56 28.22
N ALA A 206 -4.46 -3.80 28.32
CA ALA A 206 -3.62 -4.96 28.42
C ALA A 206 -2.76 -5.09 27.15
N VAL A 207 -1.44 -5.08 27.29
CA VAL A 207 -0.52 -5.31 26.16
C VAL A 207 -0.41 -6.82 25.90
N LEU A 208 -0.96 -7.29 24.79
CA LEU A 208 -1.09 -8.73 24.45
C LEU A 208 0.23 -9.38 24.04
N TRP A 209 1.18 -8.60 23.50
CA TRP A 209 2.47 -9.07 23.03
C TRP A 209 3.59 -8.13 23.49
N ASP A 210 4.61 -8.66 24.17
CA ASP A 210 5.65 -7.89 24.85
C ASP A 210 6.93 -8.75 24.99
N LEU A 211 7.93 -8.51 24.13
CA LEU A 211 9.13 -9.36 24.03
C LEU A 211 10.01 -9.36 25.30
N ASP A 212 9.89 -8.36 26.16
CA ASP A 212 10.65 -8.27 27.42
C ASP A 212 10.06 -9.13 28.54
N ARG A 213 8.91 -9.78 28.32
CA ARG A 213 8.34 -10.75 29.26
C ARG A 213 8.94 -12.13 29.07
N GLU A 214 9.08 -12.85 30.18
CA GLU A 214 9.38 -14.30 30.19
C GLU A 214 8.41 -15.12 29.30
N ARG A 215 7.17 -14.64 29.15
CA ARG A 215 6.19 -15.15 28.18
C ARG A 215 5.68 -13.97 27.34
N PRO A 216 6.09 -13.86 26.05
CA PRO A 216 5.76 -12.69 25.24
C PRO A 216 4.26 -12.47 25.02
N ALA A 217 3.51 -13.54 24.75
CA ALA A 217 2.06 -13.50 24.69
C ALA A 217 1.44 -13.46 26.11
N LEU A 218 0.56 -12.49 26.35
CA LEU A 218 -0.15 -12.34 27.63
C LEU A 218 -1.08 -13.53 27.92
N ILE A 219 -1.82 -13.94 26.90
CA ILE A 219 -2.70 -15.12 26.86
C ILE A 219 -2.00 -16.14 25.95
N ARG A 220 -1.98 -17.41 26.35
CA ARG A 220 -1.46 -18.52 25.54
C ARG A 220 -2.51 -19.62 25.36
N PRO A 221 -2.36 -20.52 24.37
CA PRO A 221 -3.11 -21.77 24.32
C PRO A 221 -2.99 -22.52 25.67
N GLY A 222 -4.13 -22.84 26.28
CA GLY A 222 -4.24 -23.46 27.61
C GLY A 222 -4.37 -22.51 28.81
N ASP A 223 -4.08 -21.20 28.68
CA ASP A 223 -4.33 -20.25 29.77
C ASP A 223 -5.84 -20.02 29.95
N ARG A 224 -6.31 -19.92 31.21
CA ARG A 224 -7.69 -19.54 31.54
C ARG A 224 -7.79 -18.02 31.51
N VAL A 225 -8.82 -17.47 30.88
CA VAL A 225 -9.00 -16.02 30.74
C VAL A 225 -10.30 -15.60 31.43
N ARG A 226 -10.23 -14.53 32.23
CA ARG A 226 -11.40 -13.86 32.81
C ARG A 226 -11.38 -12.40 32.39
N TYR A 227 -12.43 -11.96 31.72
CA TYR A 227 -12.65 -10.54 31.45
C TYR A 227 -13.31 -9.89 32.66
N ARG A 228 -12.71 -8.82 33.18
CA ARG A 228 -13.19 -8.13 34.38
C ARG A 228 -13.76 -6.77 33.97
N PRO A 229 -15.09 -6.54 34.09
CA PRO A 229 -15.68 -5.24 33.83
C PRO A 229 -15.12 -4.17 34.77
N VAL A 230 -14.56 -3.11 34.21
CA VAL A 230 -14.10 -1.91 34.94
C VAL A 230 -14.74 -0.66 34.37
N ARG A 231 -14.94 0.36 35.20
CA ARG A 231 -15.56 1.64 34.77
C ARG A 231 -14.59 2.57 34.03
N ALA A 232 -13.30 2.36 34.22
CA ALA A 232 -12.20 3.02 33.55
C ALA A 232 -10.97 2.13 33.69
N LEU A 233 -10.09 2.16 32.68
CA LEU A 233 -8.79 1.51 32.76
C LEU A 233 -7.87 2.38 33.64
N ALA A 234 -7.12 1.75 34.53
CA ALA A 234 -6.23 2.46 35.43
C ALA A 234 -4.92 2.76 34.70
N SER A 235 -4.61 4.04 34.49
CA SER A 235 -3.34 4.48 33.92
C SER A 235 -2.18 4.21 34.89
N VAL A 236 -1.66 2.98 34.86
CA VAL A 236 -0.34 2.69 35.43
C VAL A 236 0.69 3.35 34.53
N SER A 237 1.12 4.55 34.90
CA SER A 237 2.31 5.17 34.34
C SER A 237 3.51 4.25 34.60
N ARG A 238 3.81 3.33 33.68
CA ARG A 238 5.21 2.92 33.48
C ARG A 238 5.96 4.22 33.20
N GLY A 239 6.84 4.62 34.11
CA GLY A 239 7.76 5.74 33.85
C GLY A 239 8.56 5.44 32.59
N PRO A 240 9.18 6.45 31.96
CA PRO A 240 9.85 6.29 30.67
C PRO A 240 10.73 5.05 30.67
N LEU A 241 10.46 4.13 29.73
CA LEU A 241 11.48 3.19 29.32
C LEU A 241 12.66 4.06 28.85
N PRO A 242 13.88 3.85 29.39
CA PRO A 242 15.02 4.68 29.01
C PRO A 242 15.30 4.48 27.52
N ASP A 243 15.72 5.56 26.84
CA ASP A 243 16.02 5.57 25.41
C ASP A 243 16.88 4.36 24.99
N ASP A 244 16.45 3.65 23.95
CA ASP A 244 17.03 2.36 23.55
C ASP A 244 18.39 2.51 22.80
N ASP A 245 18.87 3.75 22.64
CA ASP A 245 20.10 4.11 21.90
C ASP A 245 21.40 4.08 22.75
N ALA A 246 21.36 3.66 24.02
CA ALA A 246 22.53 3.76 24.90
C ALA A 246 22.79 2.57 25.85
N ARG A 247 22.91 1.33 25.33
CA ARG A 247 23.40 0.18 26.13
C ARG A 247 24.51 -0.66 25.49
N VAL A 248 25.65 -0.02 25.25
CA VAL A 248 26.94 -0.71 25.13
C VAL A 248 27.72 -0.63 26.46
N SER A 249 27.39 -1.50 27.44
CA SER A 249 28.33 -1.97 28.47
C SER A 249 27.71 -3.10 29.30
N ALA A 250 28.12 -4.34 29.04
CA ALA A 250 27.76 -5.48 29.87
C ALA A 250 28.83 -5.71 30.95
N SER A 251 28.57 -5.25 32.18
CA SER A 251 29.27 -5.73 33.37
C SER A 251 28.49 -6.89 33.99
N GLN A 252 29.14 -8.02 34.17
CA GLN A 252 28.51 -9.25 34.67
C GLN A 252 28.12 -9.11 36.16
N PRO A 253 26.90 -9.53 36.56
CA PRO A 253 26.60 -9.83 37.96
C PRO A 253 26.95 -11.30 38.26
N SER A 254 27.94 -11.50 39.12
CA SER A 254 28.24 -12.82 39.69
C SER A 254 27.14 -13.29 40.65
N SER A 255 26.63 -14.50 40.49
CA SER A 255 25.84 -15.20 41.50
C SER A 255 26.68 -16.27 42.20
N GLY A 256 26.39 -16.54 43.48
CA GLY A 256 26.98 -17.67 44.21
C GLY A 256 27.61 -17.34 45.56
N ALA A 257 26.78 -17.05 46.57
CA ALA A 257 27.21 -17.21 47.96
C ALA A 257 26.93 -18.64 48.43
N ALA A 258 27.98 -19.40 48.74
CA ALA A 258 27.93 -20.65 49.50
C ALA A 258 29.12 -20.70 50.47
N SER A 259 28.89 -21.27 51.66
CA SER A 259 29.69 -21.00 52.86
C SER A 259 30.91 -21.96 53.03
N PRO A 260 31.61 -22.01 54.19
CA PRO A 260 33.04 -21.74 54.25
C PRO A 260 33.92 -23.00 54.34
N GLY A 261 35.19 -22.88 53.93
CA GLY A 261 36.20 -23.94 54.06
C GLY A 261 37.61 -23.39 54.31
N GLU A 262 38.32 -24.01 55.24
CA GLU A 262 39.65 -23.64 55.72
C GLU A 262 40.76 -23.99 54.70
N GLY A 263 41.91 -23.28 54.71
CA GLY A 263 43.06 -23.72 53.90
C GLY A 263 44.18 -22.68 53.72
N SER A 264 45.25 -22.85 54.49
CA SER A 264 46.49 -22.05 54.55
C SER A 264 47.28 -21.86 53.23
N GLU A 265 47.81 -20.63 53.08
CA GLU A 265 49.21 -20.30 52.70
C GLU A 265 49.78 -20.71 51.33
N HIS A 266 50.25 -19.71 50.54
CA HIS A 266 51.70 -19.42 50.42
C HIS A 266 52.02 -18.09 49.69
N SER A 267 52.67 -17.18 50.42
CA SER A 267 53.83 -16.35 50.05
C SER A 267 53.91 -15.54 48.73
N ALA A 268 54.14 -14.22 48.90
CA ALA A 268 54.56 -13.24 47.87
C ALA A 268 56.08 -13.37 47.52
N PRO A 269 56.72 -12.56 46.61
CA PRO A 269 56.78 -11.09 46.72
C PRO A 269 56.83 -10.26 45.39
N THR A 270 56.84 -8.94 45.63
CA THR A 270 56.92 -7.76 44.75
C THR A 270 58.21 -7.55 43.93
N THR A 271 58.05 -7.06 42.69
CA THR A 271 58.82 -5.98 41.99
C THR A 271 58.03 -5.57 40.72
N GLY A 272 57.92 -4.33 40.25
CA GLY A 272 58.37 -3.02 40.74
C GLY A 272 58.09 -1.92 39.68
N SER A 273 58.03 -0.65 40.10
CA SER A 273 58.05 0.60 39.30
C SER A 273 57.04 0.80 38.15
N SER A 274 56.24 1.86 38.33
CA SER A 274 55.39 2.57 37.37
C SER A 274 56.06 3.07 36.07
N GLU A 275 55.30 3.01 34.97
CA GLU A 275 55.31 4.01 33.89
C GLU A 275 53.94 4.72 33.82
N PRO A 276 53.86 5.97 33.33
CA PRO A 276 52.62 6.75 33.38
C PRO A 276 51.66 6.33 32.26
N ALA A 277 50.44 5.90 32.63
CA ALA A 277 49.37 5.69 31.66
C ALA A 277 48.97 7.02 31.02
N THR A 278 49.26 7.15 29.72
CA THR A 278 48.91 8.28 28.87
C THR A 278 47.40 8.48 28.75
N ALA A 279 47.00 9.69 28.34
CA ALA A 279 45.60 10.09 28.16
C ALA A 279 44.80 9.04 27.35
N ALA A 280 43.60 8.73 27.83
CA ALA A 280 42.66 7.86 27.12
C ALA A 280 42.19 8.57 25.84
N GLY A 281 42.50 7.97 24.69
CA GLY A 281 42.03 8.43 23.39
C GLY A 281 40.57 8.09 23.15
N GLU A 282 40.05 8.58 22.03
CA GLU A 282 38.70 8.33 21.53
C GLU A 282 38.40 6.82 21.41
N PRO A 283 37.14 6.38 21.59
CA PRO A 283 36.77 4.98 21.47
C PRO A 283 36.98 4.51 20.03
N THR A 284 37.94 3.60 19.83
CA THR A 284 38.22 2.99 18.52
C THR A 284 36.97 2.29 17.97
N ALA A 285 36.54 2.68 16.77
CA ALA A 285 35.38 2.08 16.10
C ALA A 285 35.50 0.55 15.98
N ARG A 286 34.38 -0.16 16.15
CA ARG A 286 34.36 -1.63 16.14
C ARG A 286 34.53 -2.17 14.72
N PRO A 287 35.26 -3.28 14.51
CA PRO A 287 35.34 -3.92 13.20
C PRO A 287 33.96 -4.37 12.71
N GLY A 288 33.64 -4.11 11.44
CA GLY A 288 32.33 -4.41 10.86
C GLY A 288 32.16 -3.83 9.46
N LEU A 289 30.92 -3.63 9.07
CA LEU A 289 30.53 -2.91 7.85
C LEU A 289 29.63 -1.72 8.23
N SER A 290 29.85 -0.57 7.62
CA SER A 290 28.96 0.59 7.68
C SER A 290 28.07 0.56 6.43
N VAL A 291 26.74 0.67 6.60
CA VAL A 291 25.79 0.71 5.48
C VAL A 291 25.80 2.11 4.87
N VAL A 292 26.20 2.21 3.60
CA VAL A 292 26.18 3.46 2.83
C VAL A 292 24.82 3.62 2.15
N ASP A 293 24.34 2.55 1.53
CA ASP A 293 23.01 2.46 0.92
C ASP A 293 22.46 1.05 1.18
N PRO A 294 21.29 0.89 1.83
CA PRO A 294 20.67 -0.42 2.02
C PRO A 294 20.05 -1.00 0.74
N GLY A 295 19.94 -0.23 -0.36
CA GLY A 295 19.16 -0.61 -1.52
C GLY A 295 17.65 -0.64 -1.24
N MET A 296 16.88 -1.23 -2.16
CA MET A 296 15.40 -1.25 -2.07
C MET A 296 14.87 -1.84 -0.75
N GLN A 297 15.49 -2.91 -0.26
CA GLN A 297 15.26 -3.49 1.06
C GLN A 297 16.41 -4.43 1.42
N SER A 298 17.13 -4.15 2.51
CA SER A 298 18.10 -5.06 3.12
C SER A 298 17.66 -5.46 4.52
N LEU A 299 17.68 -6.75 4.82
CA LEU A 299 17.23 -7.32 6.09
C LEU A 299 18.35 -8.20 6.69
N LEU A 300 18.46 -8.20 8.02
CA LEU A 300 19.24 -9.25 8.70
C LEU A 300 18.41 -10.54 8.74
N GLN A 301 19.02 -11.63 8.32
CA GLN A 301 18.37 -12.93 8.19
C GLN A 301 19.27 -14.06 8.63
N ASP A 302 18.82 -14.87 9.59
CA ASP A 302 19.36 -16.21 9.84
C ASP A 302 18.42 -17.28 9.27
N LEU A 303 18.38 -18.48 9.86
CA LEU A 303 17.49 -19.55 9.38
C LEU A 303 16.05 -19.43 9.88
N GLY A 304 15.72 -18.50 10.79
CA GLY A 304 14.40 -18.26 11.34
C GLY A 304 14.16 -18.85 12.75
N ARG A 305 12.98 -18.57 13.30
CA ARG A 305 12.54 -18.94 14.67
C ARG A 305 11.56 -20.11 14.64
N ALA A 306 11.92 -21.23 15.24
CA ALA A 306 11.08 -22.43 15.29
C ALA A 306 10.30 -22.54 16.61
N GLY A 307 9.10 -23.10 16.57
CA GLY A 307 8.32 -23.49 17.75
C GLY A 307 7.55 -22.35 18.42
N HIS A 308 7.16 -21.34 17.64
CA HIS A 308 6.39 -20.17 18.12
C HIS A 308 5.12 -19.89 17.31
N GLY A 309 4.80 -20.73 16.32
CA GLY A 309 3.61 -20.51 15.49
C GLY A 309 2.28 -20.68 16.25
N ASP A 310 2.27 -21.41 17.37
CA ASP A 310 1.13 -21.51 18.30
C ASP A 310 0.76 -20.16 18.96
N LEU A 311 1.67 -19.18 18.90
CA LEU A 311 1.49 -17.82 19.43
C LEU A 311 1.22 -16.76 18.35
N GLY A 312 1.08 -17.16 17.08
CA GLY A 312 0.90 -16.25 15.94
C GLY A 312 2.21 -15.75 15.30
N VAL A 313 3.36 -16.34 15.63
CA VAL A 313 4.68 -15.92 15.13
C VAL A 313 5.13 -16.77 13.94
N ALA A 314 5.41 -16.13 12.80
CA ALA A 314 5.91 -16.82 11.62
C ALA A 314 7.35 -17.33 11.81
N PHE A 315 7.69 -18.43 11.13
CA PHE A 315 9.05 -18.99 11.18
C PHE A 315 10.10 -18.00 10.66
N SER A 316 9.75 -17.21 9.63
CA SER A 316 10.63 -16.22 9.00
C SER A 316 11.98 -16.84 8.57
N GLY A 317 13.08 -16.09 8.65
CA GLY A 317 14.40 -16.50 8.14
C GLY A 317 14.67 -15.97 6.73
N ALA A 318 15.89 -16.23 6.26
CA ALA A 318 16.27 -16.04 4.86
C ALA A 318 15.23 -16.71 3.94
N ALA A 319 14.78 -16.02 2.89
CA ALA A 319 13.78 -16.57 1.97
C ALA A 319 14.38 -17.72 1.15
N ASP A 320 15.64 -17.58 0.72
CA ASP A 320 16.48 -18.63 0.15
C ASP A 320 17.53 -19.07 1.18
N LYS A 321 17.09 -19.94 2.10
CA LYS A 321 17.91 -20.49 3.19
C LYS A 321 19.14 -21.26 2.69
N ASP A 322 19.15 -21.71 1.42
CA ASP A 322 20.26 -22.48 0.87
C ASP A 322 21.34 -21.55 0.29
N ALA A 323 20.96 -20.42 -0.31
CA ALA A 323 21.88 -19.32 -0.62
C ALA A 323 22.52 -18.71 0.64
N ALA A 324 21.74 -18.45 1.70
CA ALA A 324 22.26 -17.94 2.98
C ALA A 324 23.31 -18.90 3.60
N ARG A 325 23.00 -20.21 3.63
CA ARG A 325 23.96 -21.26 4.05
C ARG A 325 25.21 -21.30 3.18
N GLN A 326 25.09 -21.05 1.87
CA GLN A 326 26.24 -20.94 0.97
C GLN A 326 27.11 -19.73 1.32
N ALA A 327 26.52 -18.56 1.54
CA ALA A 327 27.27 -17.35 1.91
C ALA A 327 28.06 -17.56 3.21
N ASN A 328 27.41 -18.10 4.25
CA ASN A 328 28.06 -18.41 5.52
C ASN A 328 29.18 -19.44 5.40
N ARG A 329 28.94 -20.54 4.67
CA ARG A 329 29.97 -21.57 4.45
C ARG A 329 31.18 -21.04 3.68
N LEU A 330 30.95 -20.18 2.69
CA LEU A 330 32.00 -19.53 1.90
C LEU A 330 32.90 -18.60 2.71
N VAL A 331 32.44 -18.07 3.86
CA VAL A 331 33.28 -17.28 4.78
C VAL A 331 33.74 -18.07 6.02
N GLY A 332 33.35 -19.34 6.14
CA GLY A 332 33.66 -20.22 7.28
C GLY A 332 32.83 -19.98 8.54
N ASN A 333 31.63 -19.40 8.42
CA ASN A 333 30.65 -19.26 9.51
C ASN A 333 29.85 -20.55 9.73
N ALA A 334 29.11 -20.61 10.83
CA ALA A 334 28.06 -21.61 11.05
C ALA A 334 26.91 -21.43 10.03
N PRO A 335 26.19 -22.51 9.63
CA PRO A 335 25.18 -22.45 8.58
C PRO A 335 23.91 -21.68 8.98
N ASP A 336 23.73 -21.44 10.27
CA ASP A 336 22.65 -20.72 10.96
C ASP A 336 23.05 -19.29 11.37
N GLU A 337 24.20 -18.80 10.92
CA GLU A 337 24.67 -17.45 11.19
C GLU A 337 23.87 -16.39 10.41
N ALA A 338 23.77 -15.16 10.95
CA ALA A 338 23.02 -14.09 10.27
C ALA A 338 23.78 -13.53 9.05
N VAL A 339 23.05 -13.30 7.97
CA VAL A 339 23.50 -12.66 6.72
C VAL A 339 22.62 -11.45 6.39
N VAL A 340 23.09 -10.57 5.52
CA VAL A 340 22.21 -9.55 4.90
C VAL A 340 21.51 -10.18 3.70
N GLU A 341 20.18 -10.24 3.70
CA GLU A 341 19.36 -10.52 2.51
C GLU A 341 18.94 -9.19 1.88
N THR A 342 19.27 -8.96 0.60
CA THR A 342 18.86 -7.74 -0.12
C THR A 342 17.99 -8.05 -1.32
N LEU A 343 16.88 -7.34 -1.44
CA LEU A 343 15.96 -7.36 -2.59
C LEU A 343 16.47 -6.44 -3.71
N LEU A 344 16.59 -6.94 -4.95
CA LEU A 344 16.99 -6.16 -6.15
C LEU A 344 18.24 -5.27 -5.93
N SER A 345 19.20 -5.74 -5.14
CA SER A 345 20.36 -4.99 -4.61
C SER A 345 21.15 -4.18 -5.64
N GLY A 346 21.56 -2.92 -5.40
CA GLY A 346 21.17 -1.95 -4.37
C GLY A 346 22.17 -1.73 -3.23
N LEU A 347 22.66 -2.80 -2.58
CA LEU A 347 23.41 -2.68 -1.33
C LEU A 347 24.83 -2.09 -1.52
N SER A 348 25.16 -1.04 -0.77
CA SER A 348 26.48 -0.43 -0.68
C SER A 348 26.97 -0.40 0.77
N VAL A 349 28.15 -0.98 1.05
CA VAL A 349 28.72 -1.11 2.41
C VAL A 349 30.22 -0.82 2.47
N THR A 350 30.67 0.00 3.42
CA THR A 350 32.09 0.30 3.66
C THR A 350 32.65 -0.55 4.79
N ALA A 351 33.82 -1.17 4.59
CA ALA A 351 34.48 -1.94 5.65
C ALA A 351 35.16 -1.04 6.70
N ARG A 352 34.96 -1.38 7.98
CA ARG A 352 35.74 -0.87 9.11
C ARG A 352 36.69 -1.95 9.59
N GLY A 353 37.99 -1.74 9.42
CA GLY A 353 39.00 -2.79 9.49
C GLY A 353 38.94 -3.78 8.32
N LEU A 354 39.88 -4.72 8.28
CA LEU A 354 39.88 -5.78 7.27
C LEU A 354 38.74 -6.78 7.52
N GLN A 355 37.86 -6.94 6.53
CA GLN A 355 36.75 -7.89 6.53
C GLN A 355 36.92 -8.96 5.44
N VAL A 356 36.23 -10.09 5.63
CA VAL A 356 36.10 -11.16 4.63
C VAL A 356 34.62 -11.44 4.42
N LEU A 357 34.18 -11.38 3.17
CA LEU A 357 32.79 -11.41 2.74
C LEU A 357 32.56 -12.49 1.68
N ALA A 358 31.32 -12.94 1.53
CA ALA A 358 30.89 -13.71 0.35
C ALA A 358 29.47 -13.30 -0.06
N LEU A 359 29.24 -13.22 -1.37
CA LEU A 359 27.97 -12.84 -1.99
C LEU A 359 27.36 -14.04 -2.74
N THR A 360 26.11 -14.40 -2.46
CA THR A 360 25.39 -15.52 -3.08
C THR A 360 23.93 -15.16 -3.41
N GLY A 361 23.13 -16.14 -3.84
CA GLY A 361 21.74 -15.96 -4.26
C GLY A 361 21.63 -15.59 -5.74
N ALA A 362 20.92 -14.51 -6.02
CA ALA A 362 20.74 -13.95 -7.35
C ALA A 362 22.08 -13.69 -8.08
N GLU A 363 22.06 -13.61 -9.41
CA GLU A 363 23.26 -13.48 -10.27
C GLU A 363 23.82 -12.05 -10.34
N ALA A 364 23.80 -11.34 -9.20
CA ALA A 364 24.35 -10.01 -9.07
C ALA A 364 25.86 -9.97 -9.30
N ARG A 365 26.31 -8.82 -9.80
CA ARG A 365 27.72 -8.42 -9.84
C ARG A 365 28.01 -7.55 -8.62
N ALA A 366 29.29 -7.36 -8.33
CA ALA A 366 29.70 -6.41 -7.31
C ALA A 366 30.98 -5.68 -7.72
N VAL A 367 31.18 -4.51 -7.13
CA VAL A 367 32.32 -3.62 -7.35
C VAL A 367 32.89 -3.26 -5.99
N VAL A 368 34.22 -3.20 -5.89
CA VAL A 368 34.90 -2.62 -4.73
C VAL A 368 35.63 -1.37 -5.15
N THR A 369 35.31 -0.25 -4.49
CA THR A 369 35.92 1.07 -4.66
C THR A 369 36.76 1.47 -3.45
N ASP A 370 37.65 2.43 -3.65
CA ASP A 370 38.25 3.18 -2.53
C ASP A 370 37.35 4.36 -2.09
N ALA A 371 37.78 5.07 -1.05
CA ALA A 371 37.11 6.25 -0.53
C ALA A 371 37.02 7.44 -1.52
N ALA A 372 37.69 7.37 -2.68
CA ALA A 372 37.60 8.34 -3.77
C ALA A 372 36.72 7.84 -4.94
N GLY A 373 35.98 6.73 -4.76
CA GLY A 373 35.12 6.14 -5.78
C GLY A 373 35.86 5.38 -6.88
N THR A 374 37.19 5.19 -6.78
CA THR A 374 37.96 4.52 -7.84
C THR A 374 37.75 3.01 -7.75
N VAL A 375 37.32 2.40 -8.86
CA VAL A 375 37.11 0.94 -8.94
C VAL A 375 38.43 0.19 -8.80
N LEU A 376 38.61 -0.50 -7.66
CA LEU A 376 39.80 -1.28 -7.35
C LEU A 376 39.73 -2.70 -7.93
N ARG A 377 38.55 -3.34 -7.82
CA ARG A 377 38.32 -4.73 -8.26
C ARG A 377 36.82 -5.06 -8.32
N ARG A 378 36.49 -6.16 -8.97
CA ARG A 378 35.14 -6.75 -9.00
C ARG A 378 35.20 -8.14 -8.36
N PRO A 379 34.61 -8.35 -7.17
CA PRO A 379 34.55 -9.66 -6.53
C PRO A 379 33.90 -10.71 -7.42
N VAL A 380 34.35 -11.97 -7.29
CA VAL A 380 33.71 -13.10 -7.97
C VAL A 380 32.53 -13.58 -7.10
N PRO A 381 31.28 -13.59 -7.61
CA PRO A 381 30.14 -14.11 -6.85
C PRO A 381 30.33 -15.58 -6.48
N ARG A 382 29.84 -15.98 -5.31
CA ARG A 382 30.01 -17.32 -4.70
C ARG A 382 31.46 -17.73 -4.43
N ALA A 383 32.34 -16.75 -4.20
CA ALA A 383 33.67 -16.96 -3.64
C ALA A 383 33.90 -16.00 -2.46
N PRO A 384 34.71 -16.37 -1.44
CA PRO A 384 35.13 -15.42 -0.43
C PRO A 384 36.08 -14.38 -1.01
N PHE A 385 35.91 -13.13 -0.58
CA PHE A 385 36.79 -12.02 -0.91
C PHE A 385 37.06 -11.15 0.31
N ALA A 386 38.23 -10.51 0.35
CA ALA A 386 38.52 -9.50 1.36
C ALA A 386 37.92 -8.15 0.95
N LEU A 387 37.51 -7.35 1.95
CA LEU A 387 37.22 -5.92 1.85
C LEU A 387 38.08 -5.21 2.89
N ARG A 388 38.98 -4.30 2.48
CA ARG A 388 39.93 -3.64 3.38
C ARG A 388 39.27 -2.43 4.04
N ASP A 389 39.88 -1.99 5.14
CA ASP A 389 39.49 -0.79 5.85
C ASP A 389 39.32 0.42 4.90
N GLY A 390 38.16 1.06 4.94
CA GLY A 390 37.80 2.19 4.07
C GLY A 390 37.46 1.85 2.62
N GLU A 391 37.50 0.58 2.19
CA GLU A 391 36.98 0.16 0.88
C GLU A 391 35.47 -0.08 0.94
N THR A 392 34.75 0.32 -0.11
CA THR A 392 33.30 0.16 -0.23
C THR A 392 32.95 -0.94 -1.22
N LEU A 393 32.03 -1.82 -0.86
CA LEU A 393 31.44 -2.85 -1.73
C LEU A 393 30.05 -2.38 -2.16
N THR A 394 29.83 -2.23 -3.46
CA THR A 394 28.51 -1.99 -4.06
C THR A 394 28.07 -3.23 -4.83
N VAL A 395 26.84 -3.69 -4.61
CA VAL A 395 26.22 -4.82 -5.31
C VAL A 395 25.30 -4.27 -6.40
N GLU A 396 25.54 -4.67 -7.66
CA GLU A 396 24.76 -4.25 -8.84
C GLU A 396 23.47 -5.07 -8.97
N GLU A 397 22.44 -4.51 -9.62
CA GLU A 397 21.15 -5.18 -9.82
C GLU A 397 21.31 -6.56 -10.48
N PRO A 398 20.69 -7.63 -9.94
CA PRO A 398 20.83 -8.96 -10.50
C PRO A 398 20.04 -9.14 -11.82
N PRO A 399 20.70 -9.48 -12.95
CA PRO A 399 20.00 -9.84 -14.20
C PRO A 399 19.25 -11.18 -14.15
N ALA A 400 19.34 -11.90 -13.03
CA ALA A 400 18.64 -13.15 -12.77
C ALA A 400 18.51 -13.39 -11.26
N GLY A 401 17.36 -13.85 -10.80
CA GLY A 401 17.02 -13.93 -9.38
C GLY A 401 16.53 -12.61 -8.83
N LEU A 402 16.16 -12.62 -7.54
CA LEU A 402 15.49 -11.52 -6.87
C LEU A 402 16.20 -11.09 -5.57
N ARG A 403 16.91 -12.02 -4.91
CA ARG A 403 17.51 -11.84 -3.59
C ARG A 403 18.99 -12.21 -3.56
N THR A 404 19.84 -11.28 -3.16
CA THR A 404 21.25 -11.53 -2.87
C THR A 404 21.48 -11.75 -1.37
N TYR A 405 22.53 -12.47 -1.02
CA TYR A 405 22.91 -12.75 0.37
C TYR A 405 24.38 -12.42 0.61
N LEU A 406 24.66 -11.50 1.53
CA LEU A 406 26.01 -11.10 1.92
C LEU A 406 26.32 -11.63 3.33
N ALA A 407 27.29 -12.54 3.43
CA ALA A 407 27.80 -13.02 4.72
C ALA A 407 29.08 -12.28 5.14
N LEU A 408 29.17 -11.96 6.43
CA LEU A 408 30.36 -11.41 7.07
C LEU A 408 31.08 -12.51 7.87
N ARG A 409 32.37 -12.75 7.59
CA ARG A 409 33.19 -13.69 8.36
C ARG A 409 33.22 -13.29 9.84
N GLY A 410 32.87 -14.22 10.74
CA GLY A 410 32.77 -13.96 12.17
C GLY A 410 31.35 -13.57 12.64
N GLY A 411 30.37 -13.60 11.74
CA GLY A 411 28.96 -13.33 12.02
C GLY A 411 28.63 -11.85 12.21
N ILE A 412 27.35 -11.52 12.11
CA ILE A 412 26.82 -10.18 12.33
C ILE A 412 26.22 -10.12 13.75
N HIS A 413 26.57 -9.09 14.50
CA HIS A 413 26.01 -8.87 15.83
C HIS A 413 24.61 -8.24 15.73
N ALA A 414 23.59 -8.96 16.18
CA ALA A 414 22.22 -8.47 16.30
C ALA A 414 21.48 -9.18 17.47
N ARG A 415 20.40 -8.54 17.95
CA ARG A 415 19.50 -9.09 18.99
C ARG A 415 18.81 -10.35 18.45
N ALA A 416 18.71 -11.39 19.28
CA ALA A 416 18.13 -12.68 18.90
C ALA A 416 16.72 -12.84 19.49
N ASP A 417 15.75 -12.20 18.86
CA ASP A 417 14.35 -12.21 19.29
C ASP A 417 13.72 -13.57 19.03
N LEU A 418 13.29 -14.22 20.12
CA LEU A 418 12.81 -15.60 20.12
C LEU A 418 13.84 -16.58 19.51
N GLY A 419 15.12 -16.36 19.85
CA GLY A 419 16.23 -17.19 19.40
C GLY A 419 16.72 -16.95 17.97
N SER A 420 16.13 -16.00 17.22
CA SER A 420 16.51 -15.66 15.84
C SER A 420 16.78 -14.17 15.66
N ARG A 421 17.78 -13.85 14.85
CA ARG A 421 18.20 -12.51 14.44
C ARG A 421 17.51 -12.05 13.15
N SER A 422 16.54 -12.80 12.64
CA SER A 422 15.81 -12.46 11.43
C SER A 422 14.78 -11.36 11.62
N THR A 423 14.72 -10.42 10.68
CA THR A 423 13.58 -9.52 10.52
C THR A 423 12.38 -10.27 9.94
N ASP A 424 11.26 -10.32 10.66
CA ASP A 424 9.94 -10.66 10.11
C ASP A 424 9.20 -9.38 9.75
N VAL A 425 9.01 -9.11 8.44
CA VAL A 425 8.39 -7.87 7.95
C VAL A 425 6.88 -7.80 8.18
N MET A 426 6.22 -8.93 8.47
CA MET A 426 4.78 -8.99 8.73
C MET A 426 4.49 -8.68 10.21
N SER A 427 5.24 -9.29 11.13
CA SER A 427 5.05 -9.08 12.57
C SER A 427 5.83 -7.91 13.16
N GLY A 428 6.97 -7.54 12.57
CA GLY A 428 7.92 -6.59 13.16
C GLY A 428 8.85 -7.20 14.22
N ILE A 429 8.90 -8.54 14.35
CA ILE A 429 9.79 -9.22 15.30
C ILE A 429 11.20 -9.37 14.70
N GLY A 430 12.21 -8.99 15.48
CA GLY A 430 13.62 -8.99 15.09
C GLY A 430 14.16 -7.58 14.79
N PRO A 431 15.36 -7.47 14.21
CA PRO A 431 15.93 -6.18 13.81
C PRO A 431 15.06 -5.46 12.78
N ALA A 432 15.07 -4.12 12.80
CA ALA A 432 14.49 -3.32 11.72
C ALA A 432 15.20 -3.60 10.37
N PRO A 433 14.55 -3.30 9.22
CA PRO A 433 15.24 -3.20 7.94
C PRO A 433 16.42 -2.22 8.03
N LEU A 434 17.52 -2.53 7.34
CA LEU A 434 18.74 -1.73 7.41
C LEU A 434 18.54 -0.34 6.77
N ALA A 435 19.10 0.68 7.40
CA ALA A 435 19.13 2.07 6.95
C ALA A 435 20.56 2.51 6.59
N ALA A 436 20.67 3.61 5.84
CA ALA A 436 21.96 4.27 5.62
C ALA A 436 22.50 4.82 6.94
N GLY A 437 23.78 4.53 7.24
CA GLY A 437 24.43 4.82 8.51
C GLY A 437 24.49 3.65 9.51
N ASP A 438 23.76 2.55 9.26
CA ASP A 438 23.76 1.39 10.15
C ASP A 438 25.14 0.70 10.25
N GLU A 439 25.48 0.22 11.44
CA GLU A 439 26.76 -0.43 11.74
C GLU A 439 26.59 -1.93 11.98
N LEU A 440 26.89 -2.74 10.95
CA LEU A 440 26.94 -4.20 11.02
C LEU A 440 28.22 -4.65 11.72
N VAL A 441 28.21 -4.56 13.06
CA VAL A 441 29.35 -4.96 13.91
C VAL A 441 29.62 -6.46 13.76
N ARG A 442 30.89 -6.82 13.53
CA ARG A 442 31.34 -8.21 13.47
C ARG A 442 31.25 -8.85 14.86
N ARG A 443 30.58 -10.00 15.00
CA ARG A 443 30.31 -10.62 16.32
C ARG A 443 31.57 -11.20 16.97
N GLU A 444 32.38 -11.91 16.18
CA GLU A 444 33.60 -12.60 16.64
C GLU A 444 34.81 -12.19 15.79
N ASP A 445 36.04 -12.37 16.30
CA ASP A 445 37.25 -12.25 15.48
C ASP A 445 37.83 -13.64 15.15
N PRO A 446 37.46 -14.24 14.01
CA PRO A 446 38.00 -15.51 13.55
C PRO A 446 39.29 -15.33 12.74
N GLY A 447 39.90 -14.14 12.76
CA GLY A 447 41.11 -13.77 12.03
C GLY A 447 40.93 -13.59 10.52
N ASN A 448 41.87 -12.85 9.94
CA ASN A 448 41.82 -12.32 8.57
C ASN A 448 42.17 -13.34 7.46
N ARG A 449 41.96 -14.63 7.69
CA ARG A 449 42.19 -15.67 6.66
C ARG A 449 40.94 -15.80 5.79
N LEU A 450 41.13 -15.82 4.48
CA LEU A 450 40.14 -16.35 3.55
C LEU A 450 39.98 -17.86 3.87
N VAL A 451 38.74 -18.30 4.05
CA VAL A 451 38.38 -19.69 4.39
C VAL A 451 37.18 -20.06 3.55
N GLY A 452 37.38 -20.94 2.57
CA GLY A 452 36.38 -21.32 1.57
C GLY A 452 36.96 -21.25 0.16
N ASP A 453 36.49 -22.13 -0.72
CA ASP A 453 36.77 -22.12 -2.16
C ASP A 453 35.55 -21.58 -2.91
N ALA A 454 35.72 -21.17 -4.17
CA ALA A 454 34.59 -20.74 -5.00
C ALA A 454 33.61 -21.89 -5.26
N GLU A 455 32.32 -21.69 -4.96
CA GLU A 455 31.26 -22.68 -5.19
C GLU A 455 30.45 -22.38 -6.47
N PRO A 456 29.98 -23.42 -7.20
CA PRO A 456 29.01 -23.23 -8.27
C PRO A 456 27.66 -22.74 -7.71
N PRO A 457 26.79 -22.15 -8.54
CA PRO A 457 25.41 -21.88 -8.15
C PRO A 457 24.69 -23.20 -7.80
N LEU A 458 23.98 -23.22 -6.66
CA LEU A 458 23.28 -24.42 -6.18
C LEU A 458 22.16 -24.88 -7.13
N ARG A 459 21.53 -23.93 -7.84
CA ARG A 459 20.42 -24.12 -8.77
C ARG A 459 20.53 -23.10 -9.90
N ARG A 460 19.78 -23.33 -10.99
CA ARG A 460 19.56 -22.32 -12.01
C ARG A 460 18.67 -21.21 -11.43
N THR A 461 19.17 -19.98 -11.45
CA THR A 461 18.43 -18.80 -10.97
C THR A 461 17.29 -18.46 -11.94
N PRO A 462 16.05 -18.22 -11.46
CA PRO A 462 14.95 -17.77 -12.31
C PRO A 462 15.23 -16.42 -12.99
N ARG A 463 14.55 -16.16 -14.10
CA ARG A 463 14.67 -14.92 -14.89
C ARG A 463 13.29 -14.47 -15.36
N ALA A 464 13.10 -13.16 -15.50
CA ALA A 464 11.91 -12.63 -16.14
C ALA A 464 11.73 -13.24 -17.55
N GLY A 465 10.48 -13.46 -17.96
CA GLY A 465 10.13 -14.07 -19.25
C GLY A 465 10.52 -15.55 -19.42
N HIS A 466 11.11 -16.21 -18.42
CA HIS A 466 11.46 -17.63 -18.46
C HIS A 466 10.55 -18.45 -17.54
N THR A 467 10.24 -19.69 -17.96
CA THR A 467 9.51 -20.65 -17.14
C THR A 467 10.44 -21.35 -16.16
N ALA A 468 10.26 -21.05 -14.88
CA ALA A 468 10.75 -21.84 -13.76
C ALA A 468 9.84 -23.05 -13.52
N VAL A 469 10.39 -24.10 -12.93
CA VAL A 469 9.65 -25.31 -12.55
C VAL A 469 9.81 -25.52 -11.06
N LEU A 470 8.70 -25.67 -10.34
CA LEU A 470 8.68 -26.04 -8.92
C LEU A 470 7.93 -27.36 -8.76
N ARG A 471 8.50 -28.28 -7.97
CA ARG A 471 7.85 -29.55 -7.64
C ARG A 471 6.90 -29.36 -6.47
N ILE A 472 5.71 -29.96 -6.56
CA ILE A 472 4.67 -29.89 -5.54
C ILE A 472 4.21 -31.29 -5.12
N THR A 473 3.78 -31.43 -3.87
CA THR A 473 2.81 -32.46 -3.50
C THR A 473 1.41 -31.84 -3.49
N LEU A 474 0.36 -32.65 -3.56
CA LEU A 474 -0.98 -32.17 -3.21
C LEU A 474 -1.02 -31.72 -1.74
N GLY A 475 -1.92 -30.78 -1.45
CA GLY A 475 -2.08 -30.16 -0.14
C GLY A 475 -3.21 -30.80 0.67
N PRO A 476 -3.40 -30.38 1.93
CA PRO A 476 -4.41 -30.99 2.82
C PRO A 476 -5.86 -30.66 2.43
N ARG A 477 -6.07 -29.76 1.46
CA ARG A 477 -7.38 -29.32 0.96
C ARG A 477 -7.45 -29.42 -0.57
N ASP A 478 -6.76 -30.39 -1.16
CA ASP A 478 -6.94 -30.79 -2.56
C ASP A 478 -8.39 -31.21 -2.84
N ASP A 479 -9.07 -31.81 -1.86
CA ASP A 479 -10.48 -32.21 -1.87
C ASP A 479 -11.51 -31.05 -1.93
N TRP A 480 -11.05 -29.80 -1.95
CA TRP A 480 -11.84 -28.61 -2.30
C TRP A 480 -11.88 -28.32 -3.81
N PHE A 481 -11.17 -29.11 -4.61
CA PHE A 481 -11.08 -29.00 -6.06
C PHE A 481 -11.44 -30.34 -6.70
N ASP A 482 -11.99 -30.30 -7.91
CA ASP A 482 -12.11 -31.51 -8.71
C ASP A 482 -10.79 -31.82 -9.44
N ARG A 483 -10.80 -32.94 -10.16
CA ARG A 483 -9.66 -33.36 -10.97
C ARG A 483 -9.29 -32.31 -12.02
N ASP A 484 -10.28 -31.67 -12.65
CA ASP A 484 -10.07 -30.64 -13.65
C ASP A 484 -9.33 -29.43 -13.05
N GLY A 485 -9.62 -29.05 -11.80
CA GLY A 485 -8.89 -28.03 -11.05
C GLY A 485 -7.43 -28.40 -10.74
N ILE A 486 -7.16 -29.66 -10.38
CA ILE A 486 -5.80 -30.17 -10.13
C ILE A 486 -4.99 -30.30 -11.44
N ASP A 487 -5.62 -30.78 -12.50
CA ASP A 487 -5.03 -30.87 -13.83
C ASP A 487 -4.76 -29.46 -14.40
N LEU A 488 -5.65 -28.49 -14.17
CA LEU A 488 -5.45 -27.07 -14.52
C LEU A 488 -4.27 -26.45 -13.75
N LEU A 489 -4.12 -26.75 -12.46
CA LEU A 489 -3.01 -26.26 -11.63
C LEU A 489 -1.63 -26.61 -12.20
N THR A 490 -1.49 -27.80 -12.76
CA THR A 490 -0.21 -28.42 -13.17
C THR A 490 0.06 -28.32 -14.68
N SER A 491 -0.98 -28.16 -15.50
CA SER A 491 -0.87 -28.06 -16.96
C SER A 491 -0.54 -26.66 -17.48
N GLN A 492 -1.00 -25.58 -16.82
CA GLN A 492 -0.78 -24.20 -17.27
C GLN A 492 0.51 -23.56 -16.70
N GLU A 493 1.07 -22.59 -17.43
CA GLU A 493 2.15 -21.73 -16.93
C GLU A 493 1.56 -20.54 -16.17
N TRP A 494 1.78 -20.46 -14.86
CA TRP A 494 1.41 -19.32 -14.03
C TRP A 494 2.39 -18.16 -14.22
N GLU A 495 1.93 -16.92 -14.10
CA GLU A 495 2.80 -15.73 -14.17
C GLU A 495 2.95 -15.07 -12.79
N VAL A 496 4.18 -14.76 -12.40
CA VAL A 496 4.50 -14.15 -11.10
C VAL A 496 4.23 -12.64 -11.16
N THR A 497 3.30 -12.15 -10.33
CA THR A 497 2.90 -10.74 -10.37
C THR A 497 3.83 -9.82 -9.58
N ALA A 498 3.79 -8.52 -9.90
CA ALA A 498 4.53 -7.47 -9.19
C ALA A 498 4.07 -7.25 -7.73
N GLU A 499 2.96 -7.84 -7.30
CA GLU A 499 2.52 -7.83 -5.89
C GLU A 499 3.27 -8.86 -5.01
N SER A 500 4.12 -9.69 -5.61
CA SER A 500 4.87 -10.75 -4.91
C SER A 500 5.93 -10.18 -3.96
N ASN A 501 6.00 -10.70 -2.74
CA ASN A 501 6.89 -10.19 -1.67
C ASN A 501 7.44 -11.32 -0.78
N ARG A 502 7.99 -11.02 0.41
CA ARG A 502 8.50 -12.03 1.37
C ARG A 502 7.42 -12.88 2.07
N ILE A 503 6.16 -12.44 2.05
CA ILE A 503 5.01 -13.17 2.59
C ILE A 503 4.57 -14.24 1.60
N GLY A 504 4.50 -13.91 0.30
CA GLY A 504 4.19 -14.88 -0.74
C GLY A 504 4.39 -14.40 -2.18
N VAL A 505 4.54 -15.39 -3.08
CA VAL A 505 4.52 -15.20 -4.54
C VAL A 505 3.08 -15.29 -5.02
N ARG A 506 2.61 -14.25 -5.69
CA ARG A 506 1.24 -14.16 -6.20
C ARG A 506 1.22 -14.58 -7.67
N LEU A 507 0.34 -15.51 -8.01
CA LEU A 507 0.28 -16.12 -9.34
C LEU A 507 -0.96 -15.65 -10.10
N ALA A 508 -0.74 -14.96 -11.22
CA ALA A 508 -1.77 -14.75 -12.23
C ALA A 508 -1.91 -15.99 -13.11
N ALA A 509 -3.14 -16.31 -13.51
CA ALA A 509 -3.37 -17.22 -14.62
C ALA A 509 -2.78 -16.60 -15.90
N PRO A 510 -2.21 -17.40 -16.82
CA PRO A 510 -1.73 -16.84 -18.07
C PRO A 510 -2.92 -16.34 -18.88
N LYS A 511 -2.72 -15.26 -19.63
CA LYS A 511 -3.06 -15.01 -21.05
C LYS A 511 -4.19 -15.80 -21.76
N GLU A 512 -4.26 -17.13 -21.60
CA GLU A 512 -5.25 -18.05 -22.18
C GLU A 512 -5.72 -19.16 -21.19
N GLY A 513 -5.16 -19.15 -19.98
CA GLY A 513 -5.48 -20.06 -18.88
C GLY A 513 -6.64 -19.55 -18.03
N LYS A 514 -6.86 -20.23 -16.90
CA LYS A 514 -8.03 -19.98 -16.04
C LYS A 514 -7.63 -19.89 -14.57
N ALA A 515 -8.40 -19.14 -13.80
CA ALA A 515 -8.41 -19.25 -12.35
C ALA A 515 -8.95 -20.63 -11.93
N LEU A 516 -8.54 -21.12 -10.77
CA LEU A 516 -9.00 -22.40 -10.20
C LEU A 516 -10.40 -22.24 -9.60
N THR A 517 -11.30 -23.17 -9.89
CA THR A 517 -12.65 -23.20 -9.32
C THR A 517 -12.68 -24.15 -8.12
N ARG A 518 -13.16 -23.66 -6.96
CA ARG A 518 -13.47 -24.52 -5.80
C ARG A 518 -14.78 -25.27 -6.06
N VAL A 519 -14.87 -26.54 -5.68
CA VAL A 519 -16.12 -27.35 -5.76
C VAL A 519 -16.93 -27.34 -4.46
N ARG A 520 -16.47 -26.62 -3.43
CA ARG A 520 -17.18 -26.40 -2.16
C ARG A 520 -17.42 -24.91 -1.94
N GLU A 521 -18.62 -24.60 -1.49
CA GLU A 521 -19.05 -23.26 -1.07
C GLU A 521 -18.88 -23.10 0.45
N GLY A 522 -18.71 -21.86 0.92
CA GLY A 522 -18.48 -21.52 2.34
C GLY A 522 -17.04 -21.15 2.69
N GLU A 523 -16.84 -20.67 3.91
CA GLU A 523 -15.51 -20.41 4.48
C GLU A 523 -14.90 -21.71 5.04
N LEU A 524 -13.59 -21.87 4.87
CA LEU A 524 -12.83 -22.90 5.59
C LEU A 524 -12.53 -22.36 6.99
N ALA A 525 -12.87 -23.13 8.03
CA ALA A 525 -12.45 -22.83 9.40
C ALA A 525 -10.92 -22.65 9.44
N SER A 526 -10.40 -21.79 10.32
CA SER A 526 -8.96 -21.51 10.30
C SER A 526 -8.13 -22.76 10.56
N GLU A 527 -7.09 -22.97 9.75
CA GLU A 527 -6.17 -24.11 9.80
C GLU A 527 -4.73 -23.63 9.79
N GLY A 528 -3.81 -24.45 10.31
CA GLY A 528 -2.38 -24.18 10.28
C GLY A 528 -1.81 -24.17 8.85
N VAL A 529 -0.96 -23.20 8.56
CA VAL A 529 -0.32 -22.96 7.25
C VAL A 529 1.20 -23.00 7.41
N ILE A 530 1.91 -23.42 6.36
CA ILE A 530 3.38 -23.57 6.36
C ILE A 530 4.00 -22.92 5.11
N SER A 531 5.28 -22.57 5.18
CA SER A 531 6.04 -22.07 4.02
C SER A 531 6.02 -23.10 2.89
N GLY A 532 5.79 -22.64 1.66
CA GLY A 532 5.57 -23.50 0.50
C GLY A 532 4.12 -23.87 0.24
N ALA A 533 3.18 -23.61 1.17
CA ALA A 533 1.77 -23.82 0.94
C ALA A 533 1.25 -22.94 -0.21
N LEU A 534 0.55 -23.57 -1.16
CA LEU A 534 -0.12 -22.91 -2.27
C LEU A 534 -1.60 -22.76 -1.92
N GLN A 535 -1.96 -21.60 -1.39
CA GLN A 535 -3.32 -21.29 -0.96
C GLN A 535 -4.12 -20.66 -2.11
N VAL A 536 -5.40 -21.00 -2.22
CA VAL A 536 -6.27 -20.54 -3.31
C VAL A 536 -7.44 -19.71 -2.73
N PRO A 537 -7.40 -18.36 -2.79
CA PRO A 537 -8.51 -17.48 -2.39
C PRO A 537 -9.76 -17.64 -3.29
N PRO A 538 -10.88 -16.96 -2.98
CA PRO A 538 -12.10 -17.03 -3.79
C PRO A 538 -11.94 -16.55 -5.24
N SER A 539 -10.90 -15.74 -5.53
CA SER A 539 -10.51 -15.34 -6.88
C SER A 539 -9.97 -16.47 -7.75
N GLY A 540 -9.65 -17.64 -7.16
CA GLY A 540 -9.06 -18.78 -7.86
C GLY A 540 -7.60 -18.60 -8.31
N LEU A 541 -6.97 -17.46 -7.97
CA LEU A 541 -5.58 -17.16 -8.28
C LEU A 541 -4.66 -17.58 -7.12
N PRO A 542 -3.75 -18.56 -7.29
CA PRO A 542 -2.99 -19.10 -6.16
C PRO A 542 -1.95 -18.12 -5.58
N VAL A 543 -1.73 -18.23 -4.27
CA VAL A 543 -0.66 -17.55 -3.53
C VAL A 543 0.25 -18.60 -2.92
N LEU A 544 1.53 -18.58 -3.28
CA LEU A 544 2.57 -19.45 -2.74
C LEU A 544 3.25 -18.76 -1.56
N PHE A 545 3.00 -19.24 -0.34
CA PHE A 545 3.57 -18.64 0.86
C PHE A 545 5.08 -18.87 0.99
N LEU A 546 5.82 -17.82 1.38
CA LEU A 546 7.27 -17.82 1.56
C LEU A 546 7.64 -17.77 3.05
N ALA A 547 8.59 -16.92 3.47
CA ALA A 547 9.19 -16.97 4.80
C ALA A 547 8.32 -16.29 5.89
N ASP A 548 7.76 -15.12 5.58
CA ASP A 548 7.05 -14.27 6.55
C ASP A 548 5.52 -14.44 6.42
N HIS A 549 5.07 -15.68 6.19
CA HIS A 549 3.66 -16.00 5.94
C HIS A 549 2.82 -16.07 7.24
N PRO A 550 1.50 -15.84 7.17
CA PRO A 550 0.61 -16.08 8.31
C PRO A 550 0.60 -17.58 8.69
N VAL A 551 0.63 -17.86 9.99
CA VAL A 551 0.67 -19.22 10.54
C VAL A 551 -0.67 -19.95 10.51
N THR A 552 -1.77 -19.21 10.38
CA THR A 552 -3.13 -19.75 10.23
C THR A 552 -3.86 -19.06 9.08
N GLY A 553 -4.71 -19.78 8.34
CA GLY A 553 -5.51 -19.20 7.25
C GLY A 553 -6.87 -19.89 7.05
N GLY A 554 -7.80 -19.18 6.40
CA GLY A 554 -9.18 -19.63 6.14
C GLY A 554 -9.49 -19.95 4.67
N TYR A 555 -8.47 -20.26 3.86
CA TYR A 555 -8.62 -20.66 2.45
C TYR A 555 -7.88 -21.98 2.19
N PRO A 556 -8.39 -22.83 1.29
CA PRO A 556 -7.84 -24.15 1.04
C PRO A 556 -6.43 -24.09 0.43
N VAL A 557 -5.55 -24.95 0.95
CA VAL A 557 -4.22 -25.22 0.41
C VAL A 557 -4.31 -26.42 -0.54
N ILE A 558 -4.28 -26.14 -1.84
CA ILE A 558 -4.42 -27.15 -2.91
C ILE A 558 -3.15 -27.99 -3.10
N ALA A 559 -1.99 -27.39 -2.85
CA ALA A 559 -0.67 -27.98 -3.07
C ALA A 559 0.37 -27.40 -2.11
N VAL A 560 1.51 -28.07 -1.97
CA VAL A 560 2.67 -27.55 -1.21
C VAL A 560 3.94 -27.77 -2.03
N VAL A 561 4.70 -26.70 -2.27
CA VAL A 561 6.01 -26.76 -2.92
C VAL A 561 7.01 -27.49 -2.01
N VAL A 562 7.74 -28.45 -2.57
CA VAL A 562 8.71 -29.25 -1.81
C VAL A 562 9.81 -28.37 -1.23
N ARG A 563 10.28 -28.69 -0.01
CA ARG A 563 11.21 -27.84 0.75
C ARG A 563 12.46 -27.48 -0.05
N GLU A 564 12.91 -28.41 -0.89
CA GLU A 564 14.10 -28.30 -1.73
C GLU A 564 13.97 -27.19 -2.78
N ASP A 565 12.75 -26.86 -3.22
CA ASP A 565 12.51 -25.89 -4.31
C ASP A 565 12.10 -24.49 -3.79
N LEU A 566 11.90 -24.31 -2.47
CA LEU A 566 11.52 -23.01 -1.88
C LEU A 566 12.56 -21.90 -2.13
N GLY A 567 13.86 -22.23 -2.16
CA GLY A 567 14.90 -21.26 -2.53
C GLY A 567 14.72 -20.74 -3.96
N ALA A 568 14.33 -21.61 -4.91
CA ALA A 568 14.02 -21.19 -6.27
C ALA A 568 12.72 -20.36 -6.33
N ALA A 569 11.70 -20.70 -5.53
CA ALA A 569 10.48 -19.90 -5.40
C ALA A 569 10.77 -18.48 -4.87
N ALA A 570 11.64 -18.36 -3.86
CA ALA A 570 12.09 -17.09 -3.30
C ALA A 570 12.97 -16.26 -4.26
N GLN A 571 13.41 -16.83 -5.38
CA GLN A 571 14.21 -16.16 -6.41
C GLN A 571 13.39 -15.83 -7.68
N LEU A 572 12.07 -16.01 -7.68
CA LEU A 572 11.19 -15.65 -8.80
C LEU A 572 10.99 -14.12 -8.89
N PRO A 573 11.51 -13.43 -9.91
CA PRO A 573 11.18 -12.02 -10.15
C PRO A 573 9.76 -11.87 -10.73
N PRO A 574 9.12 -10.69 -10.62
CA PRO A 574 7.92 -10.35 -11.39
C PRO A 574 8.09 -10.62 -12.89
N GLY A 575 7.04 -11.12 -13.54
CA GLY A 575 7.08 -11.53 -14.95
C GLY A 575 7.88 -12.83 -15.23
N ALA A 576 8.37 -13.53 -14.20
CA ALA A 576 8.78 -14.92 -14.35
C ALA A 576 7.54 -15.81 -14.57
N ARG A 577 7.69 -16.86 -15.37
CA ARG A 577 6.66 -17.89 -15.50
C ARG A 577 6.97 -19.06 -14.58
N LEU A 578 5.94 -19.79 -14.18
CA LEU A 578 6.04 -20.89 -13.24
C LEU A 578 5.17 -22.06 -13.71
N ARG A 579 5.78 -23.23 -13.86
CA ARG A 579 5.06 -24.49 -14.00
C ARG A 579 5.20 -25.33 -12.72
N LEU A 580 4.08 -25.88 -12.27
CA LEU A 580 4.00 -26.73 -11.09
C LEU A 580 3.94 -28.20 -11.55
N ILE A 581 4.84 -29.04 -11.03
CA ILE A 581 4.88 -30.47 -11.37
C ILE A 581 4.56 -31.31 -10.12
N PRO A 582 3.54 -32.19 -10.16
CA PRO A 582 3.24 -33.08 -9.05
C PRO A 582 4.31 -34.18 -8.96
N VAL A 583 4.83 -34.42 -7.76
CA VAL A 583 5.86 -35.44 -7.50
C VAL A 583 5.44 -36.45 -6.46
N ASP A 584 6.02 -37.64 -6.55
CA ASP A 584 5.95 -38.63 -5.49
C ASP A 584 6.60 -38.05 -4.22
N PRO A 585 5.95 -38.09 -3.05
CA PRO A 585 6.45 -37.45 -1.85
C PRO A 585 7.65 -38.17 -1.22
N GLU A 586 7.92 -39.44 -1.59
CA GLU A 586 9.07 -40.23 -1.13
C GLU A 586 10.29 -40.07 -2.04
N THR A 587 10.13 -40.19 -3.36
CA THR A 587 11.26 -40.12 -4.32
C THR A 587 11.52 -38.71 -4.85
N LEU A 588 10.53 -37.81 -4.77
CA LEU A 588 10.50 -36.49 -5.41
C LEU A 588 10.61 -36.52 -6.95
N GLU A 589 10.32 -37.68 -7.56
CA GLU A 589 10.21 -37.87 -9.00
C GLU A 589 8.81 -37.46 -9.50
N PRO A 590 8.66 -36.90 -10.71
CA PRO A 590 7.35 -36.56 -11.28
C PRO A 590 6.38 -37.75 -11.33
N LEU A 591 5.12 -37.53 -10.94
CA LEU A 591 4.07 -38.55 -11.01
C LEU A 591 3.62 -38.85 -12.44
N ASP A 592 3.78 -37.90 -13.36
CA ASP A 592 3.57 -38.08 -14.78
C ASP A 592 4.90 -38.34 -15.52
N ALA A 593 5.05 -39.56 -16.04
CA ALA A 593 6.25 -40.00 -16.77
C ALA A 593 6.47 -39.32 -18.14
N ASP A 594 5.55 -38.46 -18.58
CA ASP A 594 5.64 -37.63 -19.80
C ASP A 594 6.04 -36.16 -19.50
N ALA A 595 6.45 -35.84 -18.26
CA ALA A 595 7.05 -34.54 -17.96
C ALA A 595 8.33 -34.32 -18.78
N PRO A 596 8.56 -33.14 -19.38
CA PRO A 596 9.71 -32.92 -20.25
C PRO A 596 11.03 -33.04 -19.47
N GLU A 597 11.93 -33.92 -19.91
CA GLU A 597 13.29 -34.00 -19.38
C GLU A 597 13.98 -32.62 -19.45
N PRO A 598 14.77 -32.23 -18.43
CA PRO A 598 15.57 -31.01 -18.48
C PRO A 598 16.59 -31.09 -19.62
N THR A 599 16.40 -30.27 -20.65
CA THR A 599 17.01 -30.48 -21.96
C THR A 599 18.54 -30.31 -21.99
N THR A 600 19.22 -31.35 -22.47
CA THR A 600 20.61 -31.31 -22.96
C THR A 600 20.59 -31.67 -24.46
N PRO A 601 21.27 -30.95 -25.37
CA PRO A 601 20.99 -31.02 -26.82
C PRO A 601 21.64 -32.23 -27.53
N PRO A 602 20.99 -32.75 -28.60
CA PRO A 602 21.59 -32.61 -29.93
C PRO A 602 20.60 -32.43 -31.11
N CYS A 603 21.16 -32.17 -32.31
CA CYS A 603 20.47 -31.86 -33.57
C CYS A 603 19.99 -33.13 -34.36
N PRO A 604 19.54 -33.04 -35.63
CA PRO A 604 18.16 -32.71 -36.01
C PRO A 604 17.47 -33.79 -36.90
N SER A 605 16.15 -33.67 -37.16
CA SER A 605 15.56 -33.50 -38.52
C SER A 605 14.24 -34.25 -38.90
N TRP A 606 13.48 -33.60 -39.79
CA TRP A 606 12.49 -34.11 -40.79
C TRP A 606 11.14 -34.79 -40.41
N ARG A 607 10.05 -34.06 -40.76
CA ARG A 607 8.78 -34.47 -41.43
C ARG A 607 7.45 -34.73 -40.66
N ARG A 608 6.61 -33.67 -40.66
CA ARG A 608 5.33 -33.50 -41.43
C ARG A 608 4.12 -34.46 -41.27
N ARG A 609 2.93 -33.82 -41.15
CA ARG A 609 1.50 -34.26 -41.40
C ARG A 609 0.76 -34.80 -40.16
N ARG A 610 -0.56 -34.59 -39.95
CA ARG A 610 -1.61 -33.75 -40.61
C ARG A 610 -2.85 -33.60 -39.68
N ARG A 611 -3.55 -32.45 -39.71
CA ARG A 611 -5.00 -32.30 -39.34
C ARG A 611 -5.90 -32.88 -40.47
N PRO A 612 -7.15 -33.38 -40.22
CA PRO A 612 -8.39 -32.58 -39.95
C PRO A 612 -9.34 -33.28 -38.91
N GLN A 613 -10.58 -32.90 -38.56
CA GLN A 613 -11.46 -31.69 -38.61
C GLN A 613 -12.62 -31.86 -37.56
N PRO A 614 -13.41 -30.82 -37.21
CA PRO A 614 -14.49 -30.90 -36.20
C PRO A 614 -15.91 -31.06 -36.79
N PRO A 615 -16.92 -31.42 -35.98
CA PRO A 615 -18.35 -31.18 -36.25
C PRO A 615 -18.94 -30.04 -35.38
N ALA A 616 -20.03 -29.42 -35.85
CA ALA A 616 -20.67 -28.24 -35.26
C ALA A 616 -21.95 -28.56 -34.45
N THR A 617 -22.47 -27.61 -33.65
CA THR A 617 -23.93 -27.51 -33.34
C THR A 617 -24.39 -26.14 -32.79
N THR A 618 -25.69 -25.90 -32.99
CA THR A 618 -26.60 -24.74 -32.90
C THR A 618 -26.71 -23.96 -31.56
N PRO A 619 -27.13 -22.66 -31.54
CA PRO A 619 -27.33 -21.86 -30.31
C PRO A 619 -28.79 -21.83 -29.75
N PRO A 620 -29.00 -21.43 -28.47
CA PRO A 620 -30.31 -21.26 -27.81
C PRO A 620 -30.84 -19.78 -27.80
N PRO A 621 -32.10 -19.51 -27.35
CA PRO A 621 -32.84 -18.27 -27.66
C PRO A 621 -32.81 -17.14 -26.59
N ARG A 622 -33.28 -15.94 -26.98
CA ARG A 622 -33.32 -14.70 -26.18
C ARG A 622 -34.59 -14.55 -25.30
N LEU A 623 -34.47 -13.79 -24.19
CA LEU A 623 -35.56 -13.35 -23.30
C LEU A 623 -35.89 -11.84 -23.49
N PRO A 624 -37.09 -11.36 -23.10
CA PRO A 624 -37.55 -9.98 -23.26
C PRO A 624 -37.17 -9.04 -22.08
N PRO A 625 -37.20 -7.70 -22.27
CA PRO A 625 -36.72 -6.71 -21.31
C PRO A 625 -37.72 -6.33 -20.19
N PRO A 626 -37.25 -5.79 -19.05
CA PRO A 626 -38.07 -5.34 -17.92
C PRO A 626 -38.70 -3.94 -18.11
N ARG A 627 -39.58 -3.54 -17.17
CA ARG A 627 -40.29 -2.24 -17.13
C ARG A 627 -39.77 -1.34 -15.99
N PRO A 628 -39.89 0.00 -16.10
CA PRO A 628 -39.38 0.95 -15.11
C PRO A 628 -40.26 1.08 -13.84
N PRO A 629 -39.68 1.53 -12.70
CA PRO A 629 -40.38 1.76 -11.44
C PRO A 629 -41.15 3.09 -11.40
N ARG A 630 -41.95 3.29 -10.34
CA ARG A 630 -42.72 4.52 -10.08
C ARG A 630 -42.08 5.31 -8.93
N THR A 631 -42.11 6.63 -9.02
CA THR A 631 -41.71 7.56 -7.94
C THR A 631 -42.94 8.09 -7.19
N ASP A 632 -42.82 8.23 -5.87
CA ASP A 632 -43.76 8.95 -5.01
C ASP A 632 -43.22 10.37 -4.72
N PRO A 633 -44.09 11.37 -4.45
CA PRO A 633 -43.67 12.76 -4.33
C PRO A 633 -42.91 13.04 -3.02
N VAL A 634 -41.71 13.62 -3.13
CA VAL A 634 -40.88 14.08 -2.00
C VAL A 634 -41.54 15.27 -1.31
N THR A 635 -41.48 15.32 0.02
CA THR A 635 -41.94 16.47 0.82
C THR A 635 -40.76 17.37 1.16
N ALA A 636 -40.87 18.67 0.86
CA ALA A 636 -39.80 19.63 1.10
C ALA A 636 -39.49 19.77 2.60
N ARG A 637 -38.20 19.81 2.94
CA ARG A 637 -37.68 20.04 4.30
C ARG A 637 -36.67 21.20 4.24
N PRO A 638 -36.93 22.33 4.92
CA PRO A 638 -35.97 23.44 4.93
C PRO A 638 -34.70 23.04 5.70
N LEU A 639 -33.54 23.32 5.13
CA LEU A 639 -32.24 23.13 5.79
C LEU A 639 -32.01 24.27 6.80
N THR A 640 -31.46 23.96 7.98
CA THR A 640 -31.17 24.95 9.02
C THR A 640 -29.72 24.95 9.47
N LYS A 641 -29.01 23.81 9.41
CA LYS A 641 -27.59 23.73 9.78
C LYS A 641 -26.86 22.64 8.98
N VAL A 642 -25.78 23.02 8.29
CA VAL A 642 -25.00 22.15 7.41
C VAL A 642 -23.65 21.80 8.05
N LEU A 643 -23.37 20.51 8.16
CA LEU A 643 -22.02 20.00 8.37
C LEU A 643 -21.24 20.04 7.05
N ILE A 644 -20.04 20.60 7.11
CA ILE A 644 -19.10 20.67 5.99
C ILE A 644 -18.06 19.57 6.20
N ALA A 645 -18.22 18.44 5.51
CA ALA A 645 -17.33 17.27 5.61
C ALA A 645 -16.05 17.45 4.76
N ASN A 646 -15.36 18.59 4.95
CA ASN A 646 -14.18 18.98 4.17
C ASN A 646 -13.34 20.04 4.90
N ARG A 647 -12.22 20.46 4.30
CA ARG A 647 -11.25 21.45 4.83
C ARG A 647 -10.91 22.55 3.83
N GLY A 648 -10.02 23.47 4.20
CA GLY A 648 -9.37 24.40 3.28
C GLY A 648 -10.33 25.39 2.60
N GLU A 649 -10.03 25.77 1.35
CA GLU A 649 -10.78 26.80 0.63
C GLU A 649 -12.24 26.41 0.39
N ILE A 650 -12.52 25.14 0.04
CA ILE A 650 -13.88 24.67 -0.20
C ILE A 650 -14.75 24.74 1.06
N ALA A 651 -14.19 24.44 2.23
CA ALA A 651 -14.92 24.58 3.48
C ALA A 651 -15.22 26.05 3.81
N VAL A 652 -14.31 26.98 3.49
CA VAL A 652 -14.56 28.44 3.54
C VAL A 652 -15.66 28.85 2.55
N ARG A 653 -15.62 28.35 1.31
CA ARG A 653 -16.61 28.63 0.24
C ARG A 653 -18.02 28.17 0.62
N VAL A 654 -18.15 26.98 1.20
CA VAL A 654 -19.44 26.42 1.65
C VAL A 654 -19.93 27.16 2.90
N ALA A 655 -19.08 27.45 3.90
CA ALA A 655 -19.49 28.21 5.08
C ALA A 655 -19.99 29.62 4.74
N ARG A 656 -19.36 30.30 3.76
CA ARG A 656 -19.86 31.57 3.21
C ARG A 656 -21.22 31.39 2.53
N ALA A 657 -21.40 30.35 1.72
CA ALA A 657 -22.68 30.04 1.08
C ALA A 657 -23.81 29.81 2.11
N CYS A 658 -23.54 29.06 3.19
CA CYS A 658 -24.48 28.84 4.28
C CYS A 658 -24.93 30.17 4.89
N ARG A 659 -23.98 31.05 5.22
CA ARG A 659 -24.24 32.39 5.77
C ARG A 659 -25.09 33.26 4.84
N ASP A 660 -24.80 33.26 3.54
CA ASP A 660 -25.57 34.01 2.53
C ASP A 660 -26.95 33.38 2.22
N HIS A 661 -27.16 32.11 2.59
CA HIS A 661 -28.45 31.43 2.56
C HIS A 661 -29.23 31.56 3.87
N GLY A 662 -28.59 31.98 4.97
CA GLY A 662 -29.20 32.03 6.32
C GLY A 662 -29.20 30.69 7.06
N ILE A 663 -28.32 29.77 6.66
CA ILE A 663 -28.12 28.43 7.23
C ILE A 663 -26.89 28.46 8.15
N GLY A 664 -26.93 27.77 9.29
CA GLY A 664 -25.77 27.63 10.18
C GLY A 664 -24.71 26.70 9.60
N SER A 665 -23.43 27.04 9.76
CA SER A 665 -22.31 26.25 9.23
C SER A 665 -21.49 25.58 10.33
N VAL A 666 -21.20 24.29 10.14
CA VAL A 666 -20.36 23.48 11.04
C VAL A 666 -19.14 22.96 10.28
N ALA A 667 -17.94 23.34 10.69
CA ALA A 667 -16.69 22.81 10.18
C ALA A 667 -16.18 21.61 11.00
N VAL A 668 -15.32 20.80 10.39
CA VAL A 668 -14.47 19.82 11.08
C VAL A 668 -12.99 20.10 10.85
N TYR A 669 -12.14 19.74 11.81
CA TYR A 669 -10.70 19.94 11.69
C TYR A 669 -9.86 18.83 12.33
N ALA A 670 -8.81 18.44 11.63
CA ALA A 670 -7.72 17.61 12.14
C ALA A 670 -6.76 18.41 13.03
N ASP A 671 -5.87 17.74 13.75
CA ASP A 671 -4.82 18.36 14.58
C ASP A 671 -4.04 19.48 13.87
N PRO A 672 -3.46 19.29 12.66
CA PRO A 672 -2.75 20.36 11.94
C PRO A 672 -3.66 21.49 11.43
N ASP A 673 -4.97 21.27 11.37
CA ASP A 673 -5.97 22.22 10.85
C ASP A 673 -6.65 23.06 11.95
N ALA A 674 -6.30 22.87 13.23
CA ALA A 674 -6.90 23.60 14.36
C ALA A 674 -6.86 25.14 14.21
N ASP A 675 -5.86 25.65 13.50
CA ASP A 675 -5.63 27.07 13.25
C ASP A 675 -5.97 27.54 11.82
N ALA A 676 -6.54 26.65 11.00
CA ALA A 676 -6.88 26.86 9.59
C ALA A 676 -8.07 27.83 9.38
N MET A 677 -8.21 28.34 8.14
CA MET A 677 -9.18 29.40 7.86
C MET A 677 -10.65 28.93 7.94
N HIS A 678 -10.96 27.69 7.58
CA HIS A 678 -12.35 27.19 7.61
C HIS A 678 -12.88 27.06 9.03
N VAL A 679 -12.04 26.67 9.99
CA VAL A 679 -12.34 26.64 11.44
C VAL A 679 -12.75 28.02 11.96
N ALA A 680 -12.11 29.09 11.46
CA ALA A 680 -12.40 30.46 11.86
C ALA A 680 -13.55 31.13 11.06
N VAL A 681 -14.02 30.53 9.98
CA VAL A 681 -15.08 31.10 9.10
C VAL A 681 -16.44 30.45 9.32
N ALA A 682 -16.48 29.17 9.72
CA ALA A 682 -17.72 28.50 10.12
C ALA A 682 -18.28 29.08 11.43
N ASP A 683 -19.58 28.86 11.68
CA ASP A 683 -20.24 29.34 12.90
C ASP A 683 -19.94 28.44 14.10
N GLU A 684 -19.71 27.14 13.86
CA GLU A 684 -19.23 26.14 14.80
C GLU A 684 -18.12 25.30 14.15
N ALA A 685 -17.18 24.77 14.94
CA ALA A 685 -16.13 23.89 14.45
C ALA A 685 -15.80 22.79 15.46
N TYR A 686 -15.65 21.55 14.99
CA TYR A 686 -15.42 20.37 15.83
C TYR A 686 -14.12 19.65 15.47
N HIS A 687 -13.41 19.21 16.50
CA HIS A 687 -12.15 18.48 16.37
C HIS A 687 -12.37 17.02 15.95
N LEU A 688 -11.55 16.57 15.01
CA LEU A 688 -11.31 15.18 14.62
C LEU A 688 -9.87 14.84 15.05
N PRO A 689 -9.65 14.03 16.10
CA PRO A 689 -8.30 13.74 16.59
C PRO A 689 -7.42 13.04 15.55
N GLY A 690 -6.15 13.46 15.44
CA GLY A 690 -5.18 12.91 14.49
C GLY A 690 -4.83 13.86 13.34
N SER A 691 -3.85 13.45 12.53
CA SER A 691 -3.32 14.22 11.40
C SER A 691 -3.50 13.53 10.04
N ALA A 692 -3.67 12.21 9.99
CA ALA A 692 -3.90 11.49 8.74
C ALA A 692 -5.35 11.62 8.28
N SER A 693 -5.58 11.75 6.96
CA SER A 693 -6.94 11.80 6.37
C SER A 693 -7.80 10.60 6.78
N GLY A 694 -7.20 9.42 6.95
CA GLY A 694 -7.88 8.17 7.29
C GLY A 694 -8.56 8.19 8.66
N ASP A 695 -7.93 8.85 9.64
CA ASP A 695 -8.43 8.95 11.02
C ASP A 695 -9.27 10.23 11.24
N THR A 696 -9.46 11.05 10.18
CA THR A 696 -10.09 12.37 10.26
C THR A 696 -11.14 12.56 9.16
N TYR A 697 -10.80 13.23 8.05
CA TYR A 697 -11.74 13.63 7.00
C TYR A 697 -12.33 12.46 6.16
N LEU A 698 -11.79 11.25 6.30
CA LEU A 698 -12.35 10.02 5.71
C LEU A 698 -13.10 9.15 6.73
N ASP A 699 -13.09 9.50 8.02
CA ASP A 699 -13.86 8.79 9.04
C ASP A 699 -15.34 9.20 8.99
N MET A 700 -16.13 8.35 8.32
CA MET A 700 -17.57 8.53 8.17
C MET A 700 -18.30 8.64 9.51
N ASP A 701 -17.87 7.89 10.52
CA ASP A 701 -18.58 7.73 11.78
C ASP A 701 -18.23 8.89 12.74
N ALA A 702 -16.98 9.38 12.71
CA ALA A 702 -16.60 10.63 13.37
C ALA A 702 -17.34 11.83 12.77
N LEU A 703 -17.49 11.91 11.44
CA LEU A 703 -18.26 12.96 10.77
C LEU A 703 -19.74 12.94 11.15
N LEU A 704 -20.38 11.77 11.17
CA LEU A 704 -21.78 11.61 11.60
C LEU A 704 -21.96 11.94 13.09
N SER A 705 -21.00 11.57 13.94
CA SER A 705 -20.99 11.98 15.36
C SER A 705 -20.85 13.49 15.54
N VAL A 706 -20.14 14.20 14.66
CA VAL A 706 -20.14 15.68 14.65
C VAL A 706 -21.49 16.22 14.18
N ALA A 707 -22.11 15.66 13.14
CA ALA A 707 -23.43 16.09 12.67
C ALA A 707 -24.48 16.00 13.79
N GLU A 708 -24.51 14.87 14.52
CA GLU A 708 -25.39 14.66 15.67
C GLU A 708 -25.11 15.67 16.80
N ARG A 709 -23.85 15.77 17.26
CA ARG A 709 -23.47 16.66 18.38
C ARG A 709 -23.70 18.14 18.09
N SER A 710 -23.53 18.56 16.84
CA SER A 710 -23.78 19.93 16.40
C SER A 710 -25.26 20.22 16.09
N GLY A 711 -26.09 19.18 15.94
CA GLY A 711 -27.46 19.31 15.48
C GLY A 711 -27.57 19.80 14.03
N ALA A 712 -26.61 19.44 13.18
CA ALA A 712 -26.72 19.64 11.75
C ALA A 712 -27.87 18.78 11.17
N ASP A 713 -28.61 19.31 10.21
CA ASP A 713 -29.68 18.59 9.49
C ASP A 713 -29.29 18.17 8.07
N ALA A 714 -28.11 18.59 7.60
CA ALA A 714 -27.56 18.22 6.30
C ALA A 714 -26.03 18.12 6.31
N VAL A 715 -25.48 17.39 5.34
CA VAL A 715 -24.03 17.26 5.11
C VAL A 715 -23.70 17.71 3.68
N HIS A 716 -22.79 18.68 3.56
CA HIS A 716 -22.17 19.07 2.29
C HIS A 716 -20.74 18.52 2.24
N PRO A 717 -20.40 17.66 1.27
CA PRO A 717 -19.09 17.02 1.24
C PRO A 717 -17.99 17.85 0.56
N GLY A 718 -18.33 18.97 -0.09
CA GLY A 718 -17.40 19.71 -0.93
C GLY A 718 -16.98 18.90 -2.16
N TYR A 719 -15.68 18.72 -2.33
CA TYR A 719 -15.06 17.88 -3.36
C TYR A 719 -13.88 17.08 -2.77
N GLY A 720 -13.54 15.94 -3.37
CA GLY A 720 -12.55 15.03 -2.78
C GLY A 720 -13.07 14.38 -1.49
N PHE A 721 -12.17 13.76 -0.73
CA PHE A 721 -12.50 12.96 0.46
C PHE A 721 -13.66 11.99 0.20
N LEU A 722 -14.84 12.26 0.76
CA LEU A 722 -16.04 11.41 0.68
C LEU A 722 -17.10 11.93 -0.31
N SER A 723 -16.82 12.97 -1.10
CA SER A 723 -17.83 13.60 -1.99
C SER A 723 -18.41 12.69 -3.07
N GLU A 724 -17.66 11.66 -3.47
CA GLU A 724 -18.08 10.66 -4.47
C GLU A 724 -18.16 9.26 -3.83
N ASN A 725 -18.28 9.20 -2.50
CA ASN A 725 -18.45 7.96 -1.76
C ASN A 725 -19.95 7.68 -1.56
N ALA A 726 -20.49 6.78 -2.39
CA ALA A 726 -21.90 6.38 -2.34
C ALA A 726 -22.33 5.82 -0.97
N ASP A 727 -21.43 5.16 -0.25
CA ASP A 727 -21.76 4.53 1.03
C ASP A 727 -21.80 5.58 2.16
N PHE A 728 -20.96 6.62 2.11
CA PHE A 728 -21.09 7.78 3.01
C PHE A 728 -22.40 8.54 2.73
N ALA A 729 -22.71 8.81 1.46
CA ALA A 729 -23.96 9.43 1.06
C ALA A 729 -25.19 8.64 1.56
N GLN A 730 -25.12 7.31 1.52
CA GLN A 730 -26.15 6.42 2.08
C GLN A 730 -26.22 6.53 3.61
N ARG A 731 -25.09 6.46 4.33
CA ARG A 731 -25.06 6.60 5.80
C ARG A 731 -25.61 7.95 6.28
N VAL A 732 -25.34 9.05 5.56
CA VAL A 732 -25.91 10.37 5.86
C VAL A 732 -27.44 10.33 5.79
N ILE A 733 -28.00 9.73 4.73
CA ILE A 733 -29.45 9.58 4.54
C ILE A 733 -30.05 8.65 5.61
N ASP A 734 -29.37 7.55 5.93
CA ASP A 734 -29.82 6.57 6.93
C ASP A 734 -29.80 7.15 8.35
N ALA A 735 -28.86 8.07 8.65
CA ALA A 735 -28.84 8.88 9.86
C ALA A 735 -29.96 9.96 9.91
N GLY A 736 -30.81 10.04 8.88
CA GLY A 736 -31.92 10.99 8.79
C GLY A 736 -31.52 12.41 8.36
N LEU A 737 -30.26 12.60 7.98
CA LEU A 737 -29.70 13.87 7.50
C LEU A 737 -29.89 14.02 5.98
N THR A 738 -29.95 15.25 5.49
CA THR A 738 -29.98 15.51 4.05
C THR A 738 -28.56 15.46 3.47
N TRP A 739 -28.33 14.54 2.52
CA TRP A 739 -27.12 14.54 1.69
C TRP A 739 -27.20 15.63 0.61
N ILE A 740 -26.23 16.55 0.57
CA ILE A 740 -26.19 17.64 -0.42
C ILE A 740 -25.34 17.19 -1.62
N GLY A 741 -25.91 16.32 -2.46
CA GLY A 741 -25.27 15.77 -3.65
C GLY A 741 -26.21 14.82 -4.42
N PRO A 742 -25.68 14.05 -5.39
CA PRO A 742 -26.44 13.04 -6.10
C PRO A 742 -26.84 11.87 -5.19
N ALA A 743 -27.92 11.18 -5.51
CA ALA A 743 -28.34 10.00 -4.77
C ALA A 743 -27.26 8.89 -4.80
N PRO A 744 -27.08 8.08 -3.74
CA PRO A 744 -26.05 7.04 -3.64
C PRO A 744 -25.94 6.11 -4.86
N GLN A 745 -27.08 5.71 -5.43
CA GLN A 745 -27.06 4.84 -6.61
C GLN A 745 -26.55 5.54 -7.87
N VAL A 746 -26.83 6.83 -8.05
CA VAL A 746 -26.32 7.63 -9.16
C VAL A 746 -24.79 7.77 -9.07
N ILE A 747 -24.26 7.93 -7.85
CA ILE A 747 -22.82 7.93 -7.60
C ILE A 747 -22.18 6.59 -8.02
N ARG A 748 -22.81 5.45 -7.68
CA ARG A 748 -22.34 4.11 -8.11
C ARG A 748 -22.42 3.92 -9.63
N ASP A 749 -23.55 4.26 -10.23
CA ASP A 749 -23.84 4.02 -11.65
C ASP A 749 -22.97 4.88 -12.59
N LEU A 750 -22.60 6.10 -12.16
CA LEU A 750 -21.70 6.99 -12.91
C LEU A 750 -20.22 6.79 -12.54
N GLY A 751 -19.92 6.28 -11.35
CA GLY A 751 -18.56 5.88 -10.96
C GLY A 751 -18.07 4.59 -11.64
N ASP A 752 -18.98 3.66 -11.98
CA ASP A 752 -18.62 2.49 -12.79
C ASP A 752 -18.51 2.84 -14.28
N LYS A 753 -17.31 2.69 -14.84
CA LYS A 753 -16.99 3.11 -16.21
C LYS A 753 -17.79 2.37 -17.29
N ILE A 754 -18.24 1.14 -17.02
CA ILE A 754 -19.05 0.36 -17.96
C ILE A 754 -20.50 0.89 -17.97
N THR A 755 -21.05 1.12 -16.79
CA THR A 755 -22.42 1.62 -16.57
C THR A 755 -22.56 3.07 -17.04
N ALA A 756 -21.61 3.93 -16.70
CA ALA A 756 -21.53 5.32 -17.18
C ALA A 756 -21.46 5.41 -18.71
N ARG A 757 -20.60 4.59 -19.36
CA ARG A 757 -20.54 4.51 -20.83
C ARG A 757 -21.85 4.01 -21.43
N SER A 758 -22.53 3.05 -20.78
CA SER A 758 -23.83 2.56 -21.24
C SER A 758 -24.93 3.63 -21.13
N ILE A 759 -24.94 4.41 -20.04
CA ILE A 759 -25.83 5.58 -19.87
C ILE A 759 -25.56 6.59 -20.99
N ALA A 760 -24.30 6.98 -21.21
CA ALA A 760 -23.92 7.92 -22.27
C ALA A 760 -24.32 7.43 -23.67
N GLN A 761 -24.17 6.14 -23.97
CA GLN A 761 -24.64 5.54 -25.23
C GLN A 761 -26.17 5.65 -25.40
N ARG A 762 -26.96 5.36 -24.35
CA ARG A 762 -28.43 5.47 -24.41
C ARG A 762 -28.91 6.92 -24.51
N ALA A 763 -28.22 7.83 -23.84
CA ALA A 763 -28.42 9.28 -23.95
C ALA A 763 -27.98 9.86 -25.32
N GLY A 764 -27.36 9.05 -26.19
CA GLY A 764 -26.90 9.49 -27.51
C GLY A 764 -25.72 10.48 -27.46
N ALA A 765 -24.91 10.42 -26.41
CA ALA A 765 -23.75 11.27 -26.21
C ALA A 765 -22.71 11.09 -27.34
N PRO A 766 -21.95 12.14 -27.70
CA PRO A 766 -20.80 11.98 -28.59
C PRO A 766 -19.75 11.11 -27.89
N LEU A 767 -19.34 10.03 -28.53
CA LEU A 767 -18.30 9.13 -28.06
C LEU A 767 -17.25 9.04 -29.15
N VAL A 768 -15.99 8.85 -28.75
CA VAL A 768 -14.92 8.61 -29.71
C VAL A 768 -15.28 7.38 -30.58
N PRO A 769 -15.13 7.45 -31.92
CA PRO A 769 -15.34 6.29 -32.78
C PRO A 769 -14.46 5.15 -32.29
N GLY A 770 -15.05 3.97 -32.13
CA GLY A 770 -14.35 2.77 -31.70
C GLY A 770 -15.05 1.51 -32.17
N SER A 771 -14.35 0.39 -32.16
CA SER A 771 -14.85 -0.88 -32.66
C SER A 771 -16.03 -1.40 -31.82
N ASP A 772 -17.04 -1.95 -32.49
CA ASP A 772 -18.24 -2.58 -31.88
C ASP A 772 -17.87 -3.94 -31.23
N GLY A 773 -17.12 -3.86 -30.14
CA GLY A 773 -16.45 -5.01 -29.54
C GLY A 773 -14.96 -5.06 -29.88
N PRO A 774 -14.25 -6.07 -29.36
CA PRO A 774 -12.85 -6.32 -29.69
C PRO A 774 -12.69 -6.63 -31.18
N VAL A 775 -11.67 -6.05 -31.81
CA VAL A 775 -11.27 -6.45 -33.17
C VAL A 775 -10.48 -7.75 -33.10
N ALA A 776 -10.73 -8.65 -34.05
CA ALA A 776 -10.14 -10.00 -34.08
C ALA A 776 -8.78 -10.05 -34.81
N SER A 777 -8.37 -8.97 -35.49
CA SER A 777 -7.14 -8.95 -36.27
C SER A 777 -6.55 -7.55 -36.49
N PRO A 778 -5.23 -7.44 -36.77
CA PRO A 778 -4.63 -6.18 -37.22
C PRO A 778 -5.23 -5.65 -38.53
N ALA A 779 -5.78 -6.54 -39.38
CA ALA A 779 -6.46 -6.13 -40.61
C ALA A 779 -7.77 -5.38 -40.34
N GLU A 780 -8.50 -5.74 -39.29
CA GLU A 780 -9.67 -4.97 -38.82
C GLU A 780 -9.25 -3.64 -38.19
N ALA A 781 -8.16 -3.62 -37.40
CA ALA A 781 -7.58 -2.37 -36.89
C ALA A 781 -7.14 -1.43 -38.03
N ARG A 782 -6.59 -1.97 -39.11
CA ARG A 782 -6.16 -1.23 -40.31
C ARG A 782 -7.36 -0.74 -41.13
N ALA A 783 -8.40 -1.56 -41.30
CA ALA A 783 -9.64 -1.14 -41.94
C ALA A 783 -10.34 -0.02 -41.14
N PHE A 784 -10.35 -0.12 -39.80
CA PHE A 784 -10.86 0.93 -38.91
C PHE A 784 -10.07 2.24 -39.08
N ALA A 785 -8.74 2.18 -39.19
CA ALA A 785 -7.89 3.35 -39.47
C ALA A 785 -8.14 3.96 -40.86
N GLU A 786 -8.43 3.14 -41.87
CA GLU A 786 -8.79 3.60 -43.23
C GLU A 786 -10.20 4.21 -43.29
N GLU A 787 -11.14 3.76 -42.44
CA GLU A 787 -12.51 4.29 -42.37
C GLU A 787 -12.64 5.56 -41.50
N HIS A 788 -12.07 5.55 -40.29
CA HIS A 788 -12.23 6.61 -39.29
C HIS A 788 -11.04 7.58 -39.20
N GLY A 789 -9.95 7.30 -39.93
CA GLY A 789 -8.75 8.13 -39.97
C GLY A 789 -7.77 7.88 -38.82
N LEU A 790 -6.53 8.31 -39.04
CA LEU A 790 -5.45 8.29 -38.05
C LEU A 790 -5.36 9.62 -37.28
N PRO A 791 -4.75 9.64 -36.08
CA PRO A 791 -4.21 8.50 -35.36
C PRO A 791 -5.29 7.63 -34.69
N ILE A 792 -4.98 6.35 -34.47
CA ILE A 792 -5.83 5.43 -33.70
C ILE A 792 -5.12 4.97 -32.42
N ALA A 793 -5.88 4.65 -31.39
CA ALA A 793 -5.41 3.99 -30.19
C ALA A 793 -5.87 2.54 -30.21
N VAL A 794 -4.92 1.61 -30.23
CA VAL A 794 -5.21 0.21 -29.87
C VAL A 794 -5.19 0.12 -28.35
N LYS A 795 -6.30 -0.32 -27.75
CA LYS A 795 -6.47 -0.40 -26.30
C LYS A 795 -6.84 -1.82 -25.88
N ALA A 796 -6.27 -2.27 -24.76
CA ALA A 796 -6.72 -3.48 -24.07
C ALA A 796 -8.22 -3.40 -23.72
N ALA A 797 -8.95 -4.51 -23.87
CA ALA A 797 -10.37 -4.61 -23.49
C ALA A 797 -10.64 -4.57 -21.98
N PHE A 798 -9.62 -4.86 -21.19
CA PHE A 798 -9.65 -4.88 -19.75
C PHE A 798 -8.44 -4.05 -19.28
N GLY A 799 -8.61 -3.29 -18.19
CA GLY A 799 -7.55 -2.45 -17.65
C GLY A 799 -7.92 -0.97 -17.47
N GLY A 800 -7.39 -0.36 -16.41
CA GLY A 800 -7.49 1.07 -16.13
C GLY A 800 -6.11 1.72 -16.01
N GLY A 801 -6.06 3.05 -16.08
CA GLY A 801 -4.83 3.82 -15.83
C GLY A 801 -3.83 3.89 -16.99
N GLY A 802 -4.28 3.85 -18.25
CA GLY A 802 -3.45 4.15 -19.43
C GLY A 802 -2.44 3.07 -19.87
N ARG A 803 -2.22 2.02 -19.06
CA ARG A 803 -1.42 0.85 -19.44
C ARG A 803 -2.10 0.08 -20.58
N GLY A 804 -1.32 -0.46 -21.53
CA GLY A 804 -1.85 -1.20 -22.67
C GLY A 804 -2.35 -0.36 -23.86
N ILE A 805 -2.16 0.96 -23.86
CA ILE A 805 -2.52 1.83 -24.99
C ILE A 805 -1.33 1.94 -25.97
N LYS A 806 -1.57 1.69 -27.26
CA LYS A 806 -0.62 2.01 -28.34
C LYS A 806 -1.27 2.99 -29.31
N VAL A 807 -0.71 4.20 -29.38
CA VAL A 807 -1.08 5.19 -30.39
C VAL A 807 -0.37 4.85 -31.69
N VAL A 808 -1.12 4.80 -32.77
CA VAL A 808 -0.64 4.56 -34.13
C VAL A 808 -0.84 5.81 -34.95
N ARG A 809 0.23 6.32 -35.56
CA ARG A 809 0.19 7.55 -36.36
C ARG A 809 0.26 7.26 -37.85
N ASP A 810 0.87 6.14 -38.26
CA ASP A 810 0.97 5.71 -39.65
C ASP A 810 0.32 4.33 -39.90
N LEU A 811 -0.27 4.14 -41.09
CA LEU A 811 -0.96 2.89 -41.46
C LEU A 811 -0.04 1.65 -41.45
N GLU A 812 1.27 1.84 -41.59
CA GLU A 812 2.27 0.77 -41.58
C GLU A 812 2.56 0.26 -40.15
N GLU A 813 2.39 1.11 -39.13
CA GLU A 813 2.62 0.75 -37.73
C GLU A 813 1.47 -0.07 -37.12
N VAL A 814 0.29 -0.07 -37.75
CA VAL A 814 -0.93 -0.69 -37.21
C VAL A 814 -0.73 -2.17 -36.86
N GLU A 815 -0.01 -2.92 -37.69
CA GLU A 815 0.23 -4.35 -37.43
C GLU A 815 1.10 -4.58 -36.19
N ASP A 816 2.22 -3.86 -36.09
CA ASP A 816 3.15 -3.98 -34.97
C ASP A 816 2.58 -3.43 -33.66
N ALA A 817 1.88 -2.29 -33.73
CA ALA A 817 1.22 -1.68 -32.60
C ALA A 817 0.03 -2.50 -32.11
N PHE A 818 -0.79 -3.08 -33.01
CA PHE A 818 -1.85 -3.99 -32.61
C PHE A 818 -1.30 -5.25 -31.94
N ALA A 819 -0.26 -5.84 -32.53
CA ALA A 819 0.41 -7.00 -31.93
C ALA A 819 1.09 -6.64 -30.59
N SER A 820 1.57 -5.41 -30.42
CA SER A 820 2.18 -4.90 -29.19
C SER A 820 1.15 -4.65 -28.08
N ALA A 821 0.07 -3.92 -28.40
CA ALA A 821 -1.07 -3.70 -27.51
C ALA A 821 -1.69 -5.03 -27.07
N THR A 822 -1.90 -5.96 -28.00
CA THR A 822 -2.35 -7.32 -27.68
C THR A 822 -1.36 -8.01 -26.75
N ARG A 823 -0.05 -8.03 -27.04
CA ARG A 823 0.94 -8.65 -26.12
C ARG A 823 0.90 -8.07 -24.70
N GLU A 824 0.66 -6.77 -24.56
CA GLU A 824 0.59 -6.04 -23.28
C GLU A 824 -0.74 -6.26 -22.55
N ALA A 825 -1.89 -6.10 -23.23
CA ALA A 825 -3.24 -6.40 -22.73
C ALA A 825 -3.31 -7.81 -22.13
N VAL A 826 -2.79 -8.76 -22.92
CA VAL A 826 -2.73 -10.17 -22.57
C VAL A 826 -1.85 -10.38 -21.33
N ALA A 827 -0.77 -9.60 -21.14
CA ALA A 827 0.14 -9.72 -19.99
C ALA A 827 -0.42 -9.08 -18.70
N ALA A 828 -1.07 -7.93 -18.81
CA ALA A 828 -1.58 -7.21 -17.66
C ALA A 828 -2.95 -7.74 -17.17
N PHE A 829 -3.78 -8.30 -18.06
CA PHE A 829 -5.18 -8.62 -17.76
C PHE A 829 -5.59 -10.05 -18.14
N GLY A 830 -4.64 -10.89 -18.56
CA GLY A 830 -4.88 -12.30 -18.87
C GLY A 830 -5.77 -12.55 -20.10
N ARG A 831 -6.06 -11.53 -20.91
CA ARG A 831 -6.88 -11.65 -22.12
C ARG A 831 -6.46 -10.67 -23.21
N GLY A 832 -6.72 -11.02 -24.48
CA GLY A 832 -6.16 -10.33 -25.65
C GLY A 832 -7.12 -9.66 -26.58
N GLU A 833 -8.37 -9.55 -26.16
CA GLU A 833 -9.28 -8.60 -26.78
C GLU A 833 -8.66 -7.20 -26.75
N CYS A 834 -8.43 -6.62 -27.93
CA CYS A 834 -8.11 -5.22 -28.09
C CYS A 834 -9.26 -4.55 -28.82
N PHE A 835 -9.67 -3.38 -28.32
CA PHE A 835 -10.50 -2.46 -29.08
C PHE A 835 -9.58 -1.53 -29.86
N VAL A 836 -10.06 -1.04 -31.00
CA VAL A 836 -9.46 0.13 -31.63
C VAL A 836 -10.45 1.26 -31.47
N GLU A 837 -9.94 2.42 -31.07
CA GLU A 837 -10.67 3.67 -31.10
C GLU A 837 -9.82 4.75 -31.74
N ARG A 838 -10.45 5.83 -32.19
CA ARG A 838 -9.71 6.97 -32.73
C ARG A 838 -8.95 7.65 -31.60
N PHE A 839 -7.65 7.89 -31.77
CA PHE A 839 -6.87 8.61 -30.78
C PHE A 839 -7.11 10.12 -30.95
N LEU A 840 -7.52 10.78 -29.87
CA LEU A 840 -7.66 12.23 -29.87
C LEU A 840 -6.29 12.84 -29.59
N ASP A 841 -5.62 13.29 -30.65
CA ASP A 841 -4.31 13.94 -30.57
C ASP A 841 -4.46 15.44 -30.23
N ARG A 842 -3.58 15.95 -29.36
CA ARG A 842 -3.66 17.31 -28.78
C ARG A 842 -5.10 17.69 -28.33
N PRO A 843 -5.80 16.86 -27.53
CA PRO A 843 -7.19 17.13 -27.19
C PRO A 843 -7.28 18.25 -26.15
N ARG A 844 -8.30 19.08 -26.28
CA ARG A 844 -8.73 20.01 -25.24
C ARG A 844 -9.65 19.28 -24.25
N HIS A 845 -9.47 19.55 -22.95
CA HIS A 845 -10.38 19.08 -21.91
C HIS A 845 -11.47 20.14 -21.75
N VAL A 846 -12.69 19.81 -22.17
CA VAL A 846 -13.85 20.71 -22.09
C VAL A 846 -14.93 20.02 -21.28
N GLU A 847 -15.57 20.75 -20.38
CA GLU A 847 -16.56 20.18 -19.47
C GLU A 847 -17.81 21.05 -19.37
N ALA A 848 -18.93 20.43 -18.99
CA ALA A 848 -20.23 21.08 -18.85
C ALA A 848 -20.70 21.01 -17.39
N GLN A 849 -20.93 22.19 -16.78
CA GLN A 849 -21.56 22.27 -15.46
C GLN A 849 -23.03 21.95 -15.58
N VAL A 850 -23.50 20.98 -14.79
CA VAL A 850 -24.92 20.63 -14.70
C VAL A 850 -25.45 20.93 -13.30
N LEU A 851 -26.68 21.41 -13.24
CA LEU A 851 -27.53 21.35 -12.05
C LEU A 851 -28.80 20.55 -12.39
N ALA A 852 -29.26 19.71 -11.47
CA ALA A 852 -30.50 18.95 -11.63
C ALA A 852 -31.31 18.88 -10.32
N ASP A 853 -32.64 18.99 -10.40
CA ASP A 853 -33.52 18.92 -9.24
C ASP A 853 -34.37 17.64 -9.18
N GLY A 854 -34.95 17.38 -8.01
CA GLY A 854 -35.88 16.27 -7.79
C GLY A 854 -37.23 16.43 -8.51
N HIS A 855 -37.44 17.52 -9.27
CA HIS A 855 -38.63 17.76 -10.08
C HIS A 855 -38.43 17.36 -11.55
N GLY A 856 -37.24 16.86 -11.90
CA GLY A 856 -36.86 16.40 -13.25
C GLY A 856 -36.30 17.51 -14.15
N THR A 857 -36.00 18.68 -13.60
CA THR A 857 -35.34 19.76 -14.34
C THR A 857 -33.84 19.51 -14.38
N VAL A 858 -33.23 19.63 -15.56
CA VAL A 858 -31.78 19.50 -15.76
C VAL A 858 -31.29 20.68 -16.60
N VAL A 859 -30.40 21.49 -16.03
CA VAL A 859 -29.88 22.73 -16.63
C VAL A 859 -28.37 22.62 -16.81
N VAL A 860 -27.87 22.99 -17.98
CA VAL A 860 -26.44 23.13 -18.23
C VAL A 860 -26.06 24.58 -18.01
N VAL A 861 -25.37 24.87 -16.90
CA VAL A 861 -25.08 26.23 -16.43
C VAL A 861 -23.99 26.92 -17.25
N GLY A 862 -23.14 26.14 -17.91
CA GLY A 862 -22.10 26.65 -18.82
C GLY A 862 -21.02 25.60 -19.09
N THR A 863 -20.10 25.94 -20.00
CA THR A 863 -18.92 25.11 -20.29
C THR A 863 -17.65 25.72 -19.72
N ARG A 864 -16.69 24.88 -19.35
CA ARG A 864 -15.32 25.27 -18.97
C ARG A 864 -14.31 24.58 -19.88
N ASP A 865 -13.18 25.21 -20.12
CA ASP A 865 -11.98 24.57 -20.65
C ASP A 865 -10.95 24.45 -19.53
N CYS A 866 -10.45 23.22 -19.34
CA CYS A 866 -9.51 22.83 -18.30
C CYS A 866 -8.25 22.19 -18.92
N SER A 867 -7.94 22.52 -20.17
CA SER A 867 -6.83 21.92 -20.94
C SER A 867 -5.46 22.27 -20.40
N LEU A 868 -5.33 23.37 -19.64
CA LEU A 868 -4.08 23.78 -19.01
C LEU A 868 -3.90 23.01 -17.69
N GLN A 869 -3.42 21.78 -17.84
CA GLN A 869 -3.21 20.81 -16.78
C GLN A 869 -1.80 20.18 -16.90
N ARG A 870 -1.20 19.82 -15.76
CA ARG A 870 0.06 19.08 -15.67
C ARG A 870 -0.21 17.68 -15.14
N ARG A 871 0.15 16.60 -15.85
CA ARG A 871 -0.05 15.20 -15.41
C ARG A 871 -1.47 14.89 -14.89
N ASN A 872 -2.49 15.51 -15.50
CA ASN A 872 -3.91 15.48 -15.13
C ASN A 872 -4.32 16.31 -13.87
N GLN A 873 -3.40 17.10 -13.28
CA GLN A 873 -3.72 18.17 -12.32
C GLN A 873 -4.08 19.43 -13.10
N LYS A 874 -5.35 19.86 -13.06
CA LYS A 874 -5.81 21.13 -13.65
C LYS A 874 -5.14 22.31 -12.90
N LEU A 875 -4.67 23.32 -13.63
CA LEU A 875 -3.91 24.46 -13.07
C LEU A 875 -4.51 25.83 -13.44
N VAL A 876 -5.04 25.95 -14.66
CA VAL A 876 -5.79 27.13 -15.12
C VAL A 876 -7.02 26.67 -15.88
N GLU A 877 -8.16 27.22 -15.52
CA GLU A 877 -9.47 26.92 -16.10
C GLU A 877 -10.10 28.20 -16.65
N GLU A 878 -10.90 28.08 -17.72
CA GLU A 878 -11.60 29.24 -18.27
C GLU A 878 -13.05 28.95 -18.70
N ALA A 879 -13.93 29.93 -18.47
CA ALA A 879 -15.35 29.88 -18.82
C ALA A 879 -15.78 31.15 -19.58
N PRO A 880 -16.71 31.06 -20.54
CA PRO A 880 -17.12 29.83 -21.21
C PRO A 880 -15.94 29.19 -21.97
N ALA A 881 -15.97 27.88 -22.19
CA ALA A 881 -14.94 27.23 -23.01
C ALA A 881 -14.81 27.94 -24.39
N PRO A 882 -13.63 28.50 -24.73
CA PRO A 882 -13.49 29.41 -25.86
C PRO A 882 -13.36 28.64 -27.18
N PHE A 883 -13.58 29.33 -28.30
CA PHE A 883 -13.35 28.78 -29.66
C PHE A 883 -14.11 27.49 -30.01
N LEU A 884 -15.15 27.12 -29.24
CA LEU A 884 -16.10 26.09 -29.64
C LEU A 884 -17.06 26.64 -30.69
N THR A 885 -17.38 25.86 -31.72
CA THR A 885 -18.46 26.20 -32.64
C THR A 885 -19.83 26.08 -31.96
N ASP A 886 -20.85 26.76 -32.50
CA ASP A 886 -22.23 26.65 -31.98
C ASP A 886 -22.75 25.21 -32.01
N GLU A 887 -22.36 24.42 -33.02
CA GLU A 887 -22.68 23.00 -33.12
C GLU A 887 -22.02 22.19 -32.00
N GLN A 888 -20.72 22.41 -31.74
CA GLN A 888 -20.00 21.74 -30.65
C GLN A 888 -20.60 22.10 -29.29
N ARG A 889 -20.87 23.39 -29.05
CA ARG A 889 -21.52 23.88 -27.82
C ARG A 889 -22.88 23.22 -27.61
N THR A 890 -23.73 23.23 -28.64
CA THR A 890 -25.06 22.61 -28.60
C THR A 890 -24.94 21.10 -28.32
N ARG A 891 -24.01 20.40 -28.99
CA ARG A 891 -23.80 18.96 -28.82
C ARG A 891 -23.32 18.61 -27.40
N ILE A 892 -22.46 19.42 -26.80
CA ILE A 892 -22.01 19.29 -25.41
C ILE A 892 -23.19 19.51 -24.45
N HIS A 893 -23.93 20.62 -24.58
CA HIS A 893 -25.09 20.92 -23.73
C HIS A 893 -26.17 19.83 -23.81
N ASP A 894 -26.62 19.47 -25.01
CA ASP A 894 -27.68 18.47 -25.21
C ASP A 894 -27.29 17.11 -24.65
N SER A 895 -26.04 16.68 -24.85
CA SER A 895 -25.58 15.38 -24.32
C SER A 895 -25.36 15.40 -22.81
N ALA A 896 -24.84 16.49 -22.24
CA ALA A 896 -24.67 16.62 -20.78
C ALA A 896 -26.02 16.56 -20.07
N ARG A 897 -27.03 17.29 -20.61
CA ARG A 897 -28.41 17.26 -20.12
C ARG A 897 -29.02 15.86 -20.26
N ALA A 898 -28.84 15.20 -21.41
CA ALA A 898 -29.39 13.87 -21.66
C ALA A 898 -28.77 12.78 -20.77
N ILE A 899 -27.45 12.82 -20.54
CA ILE A 899 -26.74 11.90 -19.63
C ILE A 899 -27.29 12.04 -18.21
N CYS A 900 -27.39 13.27 -17.70
CA CYS A 900 -27.85 13.52 -16.33
C CYS A 900 -29.34 13.16 -16.16
N ALA A 901 -30.18 13.41 -17.17
CA ALA A 901 -31.58 12.99 -17.16
C ALA A 901 -31.76 11.46 -17.20
N GLU A 902 -30.99 10.75 -18.05
CA GLU A 902 -31.01 9.27 -18.14
C GLU A 902 -30.48 8.62 -16.85
N ALA A 903 -29.52 9.24 -16.18
CA ALA A 903 -28.98 8.77 -14.89
C ALA A 903 -29.89 9.08 -13.69
N GLY A 904 -30.91 9.95 -13.83
CA GLY A 904 -31.70 10.44 -12.69
C GLY A 904 -30.90 11.31 -11.73
N TYR A 905 -29.98 12.13 -12.26
CA TYR A 905 -29.03 12.94 -11.48
C TYR A 905 -29.73 14.03 -10.65
N THR A 906 -29.16 14.37 -9.49
CA THR A 906 -29.62 15.47 -8.61
C THR A 906 -28.44 16.24 -8.03
N GLY A 907 -28.63 17.53 -7.77
CA GLY A 907 -27.58 18.42 -7.24
C GLY A 907 -26.69 18.99 -8.35
N ALA A 908 -25.44 19.33 -7.99
CA ALA A 908 -24.42 19.78 -8.94
C ALA A 908 -23.59 18.61 -9.45
N GLY A 909 -23.23 18.65 -10.73
CA GLY A 909 -22.37 17.67 -11.39
C GLY A 909 -21.60 18.27 -12.55
N THR A 910 -20.60 17.56 -13.05
CA THR A 910 -19.86 18.00 -14.24
C THR A 910 -19.66 16.85 -15.20
N VAL A 911 -20.08 17.04 -16.44
CA VAL A 911 -19.87 16.07 -17.53
C VAL A 911 -18.62 16.49 -18.30
N GLU A 912 -17.60 15.64 -18.30
CA GLU A 912 -16.30 15.93 -18.92
C GLU A 912 -16.21 15.36 -20.34
N TYR A 913 -15.53 16.10 -21.22
CA TYR A 913 -15.34 15.78 -22.64
C TYR A 913 -13.91 16.06 -23.09
N LEU A 914 -13.49 15.33 -24.12
CA LEU A 914 -12.31 15.65 -24.92
C LEU A 914 -12.76 16.20 -26.28
N VAL A 915 -12.19 17.33 -26.68
CA VAL A 915 -12.44 17.98 -27.98
C VAL A 915 -11.15 18.02 -28.77
N ALA A 916 -11.10 17.33 -29.91
CA ALA A 916 -9.92 17.28 -30.76
C ALA A 916 -9.85 18.47 -31.74
N PRO A 917 -8.66 18.78 -32.29
CA PRO A 917 -8.46 19.90 -33.23
C PRO A 917 -9.27 19.82 -34.53
N ASP A 918 -9.69 18.62 -34.93
CA ASP A 918 -10.55 18.40 -36.11
C ASP A 918 -12.05 18.59 -35.81
N GLY A 919 -12.38 18.90 -34.56
CA GLY A 919 -13.73 19.17 -34.07
C GLY A 919 -14.43 17.99 -33.40
N LEU A 920 -13.84 16.78 -33.40
CA LEU A 920 -14.45 15.60 -32.78
C LEU A 920 -14.57 15.76 -31.26
N ILE A 921 -15.78 15.55 -30.74
CA ILE A 921 -16.09 15.52 -29.30
C ILE A 921 -16.20 14.06 -28.84
N SER A 922 -15.65 13.73 -27.68
CA SER A 922 -15.96 12.49 -26.94
C SER A 922 -16.28 12.80 -25.48
N PHE A 923 -17.37 12.24 -24.97
CA PHE A 923 -17.61 12.07 -23.54
C PHE A 923 -16.44 11.31 -22.90
N LEU A 924 -16.06 11.72 -21.69
CA LEU A 924 -15.00 11.12 -20.87
C LEU A 924 -15.61 10.41 -19.65
N GLU A 925 -16.15 11.18 -18.70
CA GLU A 925 -16.83 10.69 -17.50
C GLU A 925 -17.76 11.77 -16.89
N VAL A 926 -18.47 11.44 -15.81
CA VAL A 926 -19.27 12.40 -15.02
C VAL A 926 -18.72 12.45 -13.60
N ASN A 927 -18.27 13.62 -13.17
CA ASN A 927 -17.89 13.87 -11.79
C ASN A 927 -19.16 14.16 -10.97
N THR A 928 -19.40 13.34 -9.94
CA THR A 928 -20.68 13.26 -9.20
C THR A 928 -20.77 14.26 -8.04
N ARG A 929 -20.19 15.44 -8.25
CA ARG A 929 -19.93 16.45 -7.21
C ARG A 929 -19.81 17.85 -7.81
N LEU A 930 -19.68 18.84 -6.92
CA LEU A 930 -19.17 20.16 -7.30
C LEU A 930 -17.71 20.05 -7.76
N GLN A 931 -17.32 20.75 -8.83
CA GLN A 931 -15.91 20.85 -9.25
C GLN A 931 -15.18 21.96 -8.48
N VAL A 932 -13.85 21.90 -8.46
CA VAL A 932 -13.01 22.91 -7.80
C VAL A 932 -13.19 24.26 -8.51
N GLU A 933 -13.14 24.19 -9.84
CA GLU A 933 -13.28 25.21 -10.87
C GLU A 933 -14.73 25.67 -11.14
N HIS A 934 -15.66 25.35 -10.25
CA HIS A 934 -17.03 25.90 -10.31
C HIS A 934 -17.09 27.45 -10.32
N PRO A 935 -16.19 28.22 -9.66
CA PRO A 935 -16.30 29.69 -9.58
C PRO A 935 -16.23 30.42 -10.93
N VAL A 936 -15.49 29.93 -11.94
CA VAL A 936 -15.52 30.55 -13.28
C VAL A 936 -16.90 30.42 -13.93
N THR A 937 -17.59 29.29 -13.73
CA THR A 937 -18.98 29.17 -14.16
C THR A 937 -19.89 30.11 -13.38
N GLU A 938 -19.69 30.28 -12.07
CA GLU A 938 -20.46 31.26 -11.27
C GLU A 938 -20.28 32.68 -11.80
N GLN A 939 -19.03 33.09 -12.12
CA GLN A 939 -18.75 34.41 -12.70
C GLN A 939 -19.39 34.59 -14.08
N THR A 940 -19.49 33.54 -14.91
CA THR A 940 -20.11 33.66 -16.24
C THR A 940 -21.61 33.41 -16.27
N ALA A 941 -22.20 32.78 -15.25
CA ALA A 941 -23.64 32.50 -15.19
C ALA A 941 -24.41 33.46 -14.26
N GLY A 942 -23.73 34.06 -13.27
CA GLY A 942 -24.35 34.92 -12.27
C GLY A 942 -25.10 34.14 -11.19
N VAL A 943 -24.71 32.88 -10.97
CA VAL A 943 -25.40 31.89 -10.13
C VAL A 943 -24.44 31.38 -9.06
N ASP A 944 -24.90 31.31 -7.81
CA ASP A 944 -24.18 30.63 -6.73
C ASP A 944 -24.57 29.15 -6.73
N LEU A 945 -23.67 28.30 -7.22
CA LEU A 945 -23.92 26.87 -7.43
C LEU A 945 -24.11 26.14 -6.08
N VAL A 946 -23.41 26.56 -5.03
CA VAL A 946 -23.55 25.98 -3.68
C VAL A 946 -24.91 26.32 -3.07
N ARG A 947 -25.42 27.54 -3.29
CA ARG A 947 -26.77 27.92 -2.84
C ARG A 947 -27.88 27.23 -3.64
N GLU A 948 -27.66 26.94 -4.92
CA GLU A 948 -28.58 26.08 -5.69
C GLU A 948 -28.53 24.61 -5.21
N GLN A 949 -27.36 24.08 -4.84
CA GLN A 949 -27.28 22.77 -4.17
C GLN A 949 -28.12 22.72 -2.88
N PHE A 950 -28.12 23.79 -2.06
CA PHE A 950 -28.97 23.86 -0.87
C PHE A 950 -30.48 23.87 -1.20
N ARG A 951 -30.91 24.59 -2.24
CA ARG A 951 -32.31 24.56 -2.72
C ARG A 951 -32.73 23.17 -3.13
N ILE A 952 -31.94 22.54 -4.00
CA ILE A 952 -32.20 21.20 -4.52
C ILE A 952 -32.29 20.20 -3.36
N ALA A 953 -31.36 20.27 -2.41
CA ALA A 953 -31.34 19.41 -1.22
C ALA A 953 -32.52 19.65 -0.27
N ALA A 954 -33.05 20.88 -0.17
CA ALA A 954 -34.28 21.18 0.55
C ALA A 954 -35.57 20.65 -0.15
N GLY A 955 -35.44 20.15 -1.38
CA GLY A 955 -36.54 19.74 -2.25
C GLY A 955 -37.20 20.90 -3.00
N GLU A 956 -36.61 22.10 -3.00
CA GLU A 956 -37.06 23.23 -3.81
C GLU A 956 -36.70 23.01 -5.30
N PRO A 957 -37.49 23.55 -6.25
CA PRO A 957 -37.03 23.69 -7.63
C PRO A 957 -35.85 24.67 -7.71
N MET A 958 -34.99 24.48 -8.72
CA MET A 958 -33.89 25.41 -9.00
C MET A 958 -34.41 26.83 -9.31
N SER A 959 -33.58 27.86 -9.08
CA SER A 959 -33.88 29.22 -9.54
C SER A 959 -33.76 29.38 -11.06
N LEU A 960 -33.06 28.45 -11.72
CA LEU A 960 -32.89 28.40 -13.17
C LEU A 960 -33.95 27.51 -13.82
N ALA A 961 -34.67 28.06 -14.79
CA ALA A 961 -35.65 27.31 -15.61
C ALA A 961 -35.07 26.85 -16.96
N GLU A 962 -33.93 27.42 -17.39
CA GLU A 962 -33.26 27.15 -18.67
C GLU A 962 -31.75 27.40 -18.54
N ASP A 963 -30.96 26.95 -19.52
CA ASP A 963 -29.52 27.19 -19.58
C ASP A 963 -29.23 28.70 -19.65
N PRO A 964 -28.49 29.29 -18.70
CA PRO A 964 -28.17 30.71 -18.73
C PRO A 964 -27.16 31.01 -19.86
N ALA A 965 -27.37 32.12 -20.57
CA ALA A 965 -26.38 32.62 -21.50
C ALA A 965 -25.15 33.14 -20.73
N PRO A 966 -23.92 32.80 -21.15
CA PRO A 966 -22.71 33.27 -20.48
C PRO A 966 -22.57 34.79 -20.62
N HIS A 967 -22.24 35.47 -19.54
CA HIS A 967 -21.91 36.90 -19.52
C HIS A 967 -20.43 37.11 -19.22
N GLY A 968 -19.75 37.77 -20.15
CA GLY A 968 -18.30 37.94 -20.09
C GLY A 968 -17.52 36.63 -20.20
N HIS A 969 -16.30 36.66 -19.70
CA HIS A 969 -15.34 35.56 -19.68
C HIS A 969 -14.60 35.56 -18.35
N ALA A 970 -14.27 34.38 -17.81
CA ALA A 970 -13.56 34.23 -16.55
C ALA A 970 -12.42 33.21 -16.66
N PHE A 971 -11.31 33.50 -15.98
CA PHE A 971 -10.20 32.58 -15.71
C PHE A 971 -10.15 32.22 -14.23
N GLU A 972 -9.75 31.00 -13.89
CA GLU A 972 -9.32 30.59 -12.56
C GLU A 972 -7.85 30.18 -12.60
N PHE A 973 -7.09 30.56 -11.58
CA PHE A 973 -5.72 30.14 -11.38
C PHE A 973 -5.63 29.46 -10.02
N ARG A 974 -5.26 28.17 -10.01
CA ARG A 974 -5.05 27.42 -8.76
C ARG A 974 -3.74 27.84 -8.11
N LEU A 975 -3.79 28.30 -6.85
CA LEU A 975 -2.63 28.79 -6.11
C LEU A 975 -2.11 27.71 -5.18
N ASN A 976 -1.36 26.76 -5.74
CA ASN A 976 -0.74 25.66 -5.02
C ASN A 976 0.59 26.08 -4.37
N ALA A 977 0.88 25.47 -3.22
CA ALA A 977 2.14 25.55 -2.48
C ALA A 977 3.20 24.62 -3.11
N GLU A 978 3.56 24.90 -4.36
CA GLU A 978 4.49 24.10 -5.17
C GLU A 978 5.49 25.03 -5.88
N ASP A 979 6.73 24.59 -6.12
CA ASP A 979 7.77 25.41 -6.76
C ASP A 979 7.98 25.02 -8.26
N PRO A 980 7.59 25.83 -9.25
CA PRO A 980 7.72 25.48 -10.67
C PRO A 980 9.16 25.36 -11.18
N ALA A 981 10.12 26.11 -10.61
CA ALA A 981 11.54 26.05 -10.99
C ALA A 981 12.15 24.68 -10.75
N VAL A 982 11.46 23.89 -9.94
CA VAL A 982 11.89 22.63 -9.41
C VAL A 982 10.83 21.56 -9.69
N GLY A 983 10.07 21.77 -10.76
CA GLY A 983 9.06 20.84 -11.29
C GLY A 983 7.90 20.62 -10.34
N PHE A 984 7.41 21.72 -9.76
CA PHE A 984 6.25 21.82 -8.89
C PHE A 984 6.29 20.81 -7.73
N LEU A 985 7.42 20.68 -7.02
CA LEU A 985 7.43 19.93 -5.75
C LEU A 985 6.52 20.65 -4.75
N PRO A 986 5.49 19.97 -4.20
CA PRO A 986 4.72 20.51 -3.08
C PRO A 986 5.62 20.75 -1.86
N SER A 987 5.54 21.97 -1.34
CA SER A 987 6.44 22.53 -0.34
C SER A 987 5.62 23.04 0.83
N PRO A 988 5.27 22.19 1.82
CA PRO A 988 4.52 22.62 3.00
C PRO A 988 5.34 23.59 3.85
N GLY A 989 4.68 24.50 4.56
CA GLY A 989 5.35 25.55 5.31
C GLY A 989 4.45 26.71 5.74
N PRO A 990 5.00 27.69 6.47
CA PRO A 990 4.26 28.89 6.87
C PRO A 990 4.01 29.83 5.69
N VAL A 991 2.81 30.41 5.62
CA VAL A 991 2.50 31.53 4.74
C VAL A 991 2.77 32.81 5.53
N GLU A 992 3.97 33.37 5.41
CA GLU A 992 4.38 34.56 6.18
C GLU A 992 3.56 35.79 5.79
N HIS A 993 3.40 36.01 4.48
CA HIS A 993 2.59 37.09 3.92
C HIS A 993 1.68 36.56 2.80
N PHE A 994 0.42 36.96 2.82
CA PHE A 994 -0.56 36.68 1.77
C PHE A 994 -1.35 37.96 1.48
N GLU A 995 -1.07 38.59 0.34
CA GLU A 995 -1.68 39.82 -0.12
C GLU A 995 -2.39 39.53 -1.45
N ALA A 996 -3.70 39.28 -1.36
CA ALA A 996 -4.55 39.05 -2.52
C ALA A 996 -4.72 40.34 -3.35
N PRO A 997 -4.74 40.24 -4.69
CA PRO A 997 -4.94 41.40 -5.56
C PRO A 997 -6.35 41.96 -5.41
N THR A 998 -6.54 43.24 -5.72
CA THR A 998 -7.83 43.93 -5.55
C THR A 998 -8.20 44.73 -6.78
N GLY A 999 -9.43 44.56 -7.29
CA GLY A 999 -9.84 45.24 -8.52
C GLY A 999 -11.20 44.80 -9.03
N PRO A 1000 -11.70 45.45 -10.10
CA PRO A 1000 -12.96 45.08 -10.73
C PRO A 1000 -12.85 43.70 -11.40
N GLY A 1001 -13.80 42.80 -11.10
CA GLY A 1001 -13.84 41.46 -11.67
C GLY A 1001 -12.87 40.45 -11.02
N LEU A 1002 -12.21 40.81 -9.91
CA LEU A 1002 -11.37 39.87 -9.16
C LEU A 1002 -12.16 39.21 -8.02
N ARG A 1003 -12.02 37.89 -7.87
CA ARG A 1003 -12.50 37.10 -6.73
C ARG A 1003 -11.36 36.21 -6.22
N MET A 1004 -11.29 36.05 -4.90
CA MET A 1004 -10.30 35.22 -4.23
C MET A 1004 -11.01 34.25 -3.27
N ASP A 1005 -10.96 32.96 -3.62
CA ASP A 1005 -11.46 31.88 -2.78
C ASP A 1005 -10.23 31.22 -2.11
N ALA A 1006 -9.99 31.55 -0.83
CA ALA A 1006 -8.76 31.18 -0.12
C ALA A 1006 -9.05 30.37 1.16
N GLY A 1007 -8.22 29.35 1.40
CA GLY A 1007 -8.15 28.59 2.66
C GLY A 1007 -7.01 29.05 3.59
N VAL A 1008 -6.23 30.04 3.18
CA VAL A 1008 -5.07 30.59 3.90
C VAL A 1008 -5.13 32.11 4.06
N ARG A 1009 -4.29 32.64 4.97
CA ARG A 1009 -4.00 34.07 5.19
C ARG A 1009 -2.57 34.22 5.71
N SER A 1010 -2.04 35.43 5.84
CA SER A 1010 -0.76 35.66 6.53
C SER A 1010 -0.79 35.03 7.94
N GLY A 1011 0.23 34.24 8.27
CA GLY A 1011 0.33 33.44 9.49
C GLY A 1011 -0.42 32.10 9.46
N SER A 1012 -0.98 31.66 8.32
CA SER A 1012 -1.40 30.27 8.11
C SER A 1012 -0.20 29.35 7.92
N VAL A 1013 -0.40 28.04 8.09
CA VAL A 1013 0.57 27.00 7.73
C VAL A 1013 -0.10 26.06 6.72
N VAL A 1014 0.64 25.69 5.68
CA VAL A 1014 0.26 24.62 4.74
C VAL A 1014 0.82 23.30 5.28
N PRO A 1015 -0.05 22.35 5.71
CA PRO A 1015 0.39 21.04 6.20
C PRO A 1015 0.92 20.16 5.06
N GLY A 1016 1.78 19.19 5.39
CA GLY A 1016 2.35 18.24 4.43
C GLY A 1016 1.49 17.00 4.17
N GLU A 1017 0.46 16.81 5.00
CA GLU A 1017 -0.43 15.64 5.03
C GLU A 1017 -1.56 15.70 3.99
N TYR A 1018 -1.79 16.85 3.36
CA TYR A 1018 -2.95 17.13 2.51
C TYR A 1018 -2.57 17.83 1.19
N ASP A 1019 -3.59 18.12 0.37
CA ASP A 1019 -3.46 18.83 -0.91
C ASP A 1019 -2.80 20.22 -0.76
N SER A 1020 -1.98 20.57 -1.74
CA SER A 1020 -1.16 21.79 -1.80
C SER A 1020 -1.94 23.06 -2.16
N LEU A 1021 -3.20 22.97 -2.60
CA LEU A 1021 -4.05 24.10 -2.99
C LEU A 1021 -4.35 25.03 -1.80
N MET A 1022 -3.78 26.23 -1.82
CA MET A 1022 -4.00 27.24 -0.78
C MET A 1022 -5.20 28.13 -1.07
N ALA A 1023 -5.36 28.52 -2.33
CA ALA A 1023 -6.36 29.49 -2.78
C ALA A 1023 -6.60 29.40 -4.30
N LYS A 1024 -7.61 30.11 -4.78
CA LYS A 1024 -7.97 30.22 -6.20
C LYS A 1024 -8.19 31.69 -6.53
N LEU A 1025 -7.47 32.20 -7.53
CA LEU A 1025 -7.67 33.54 -8.06
C LEU A 1025 -8.59 33.45 -9.28
N ILE A 1026 -9.78 34.03 -9.18
CA ILE A 1026 -10.77 34.09 -10.26
C ILE A 1026 -10.76 35.50 -10.85
N VAL A 1027 -10.67 35.60 -12.16
CA VAL A 1027 -10.57 36.85 -12.91
C VAL A 1027 -11.62 36.90 -14.01
N TRP A 1028 -12.61 37.77 -13.86
CA TRP A 1028 -13.67 38.01 -14.85
C TRP A 1028 -13.45 39.30 -15.64
N GLY A 1029 -13.88 39.29 -16.91
CA GLY A 1029 -13.93 40.44 -17.81
C GLY A 1029 -15.14 40.37 -18.75
N GLU A 1030 -15.49 41.51 -19.38
CA GLU A 1030 -16.56 41.60 -20.37
C GLU A 1030 -16.27 40.76 -21.64
N ASP A 1031 -15.00 40.47 -21.90
CA ASP A 1031 -14.50 39.57 -22.94
C ASP A 1031 -13.20 38.87 -22.47
N ARG A 1032 -12.79 37.82 -23.19
CA ARG A 1032 -11.56 37.05 -22.90
C ARG A 1032 -10.31 37.94 -22.88
N PRO A 1033 -10.09 38.88 -23.84
CA PRO A 1033 -8.94 39.80 -23.77
C PRO A 1033 -8.93 40.71 -22.53
N GLN A 1034 -10.08 41.19 -22.05
CA GLN A 1034 -10.18 42.01 -20.84
C GLN A 1034 -9.87 41.16 -19.60
N ALA A 1035 -10.38 39.93 -19.54
CA ALA A 1035 -10.08 39.00 -18.46
C ALA A 1035 -8.58 38.63 -18.43
N LEU A 1036 -7.94 38.41 -19.59
CA LEU A 1036 -6.49 38.17 -19.70
C LEU A 1036 -5.66 39.36 -19.17
N ARG A 1037 -5.99 40.59 -19.57
CA ARG A 1037 -5.29 41.79 -19.07
C ARG A 1037 -5.45 41.96 -17.55
N ARG A 1038 -6.66 41.77 -17.03
CA ARG A 1038 -6.91 41.76 -15.58
C ARG A 1038 -6.15 40.64 -14.86
N ALA A 1039 -5.94 39.49 -15.51
CA ALA A 1039 -5.20 38.38 -14.92
C ALA A 1039 -3.70 38.68 -14.85
N GLN A 1040 -3.14 39.33 -15.88
CA GLN A 1040 -1.78 39.83 -15.87
C GLN A 1040 -1.57 40.84 -14.71
N ASP A 1041 -2.46 41.82 -14.58
CA ASP A 1041 -2.42 42.81 -13.49
C ASP A 1041 -2.56 42.13 -12.11
N ALA A 1042 -3.58 41.28 -11.93
CA ALA A 1042 -3.87 40.62 -10.66
C ALA A 1042 -2.78 39.65 -10.21
N LEU A 1043 -2.19 38.87 -11.13
CA LEU A 1043 -1.07 38.00 -10.81
C LEU A 1043 0.22 38.79 -10.56
N ALA A 1044 0.40 39.97 -11.14
CA ALA A 1044 1.52 40.87 -10.81
C ALA A 1044 1.37 41.52 -9.42
N GLU A 1045 0.13 41.85 -9.03
CA GLU A 1045 -0.20 42.40 -7.70
C GLU A 1045 -0.17 41.35 -6.57
N LEU A 1046 -0.55 40.10 -6.86
CA LEU A 1046 -0.56 39.00 -5.88
C LEU A 1046 0.82 38.77 -5.24
N ARG A 1047 0.88 38.77 -3.91
CA ARG A 1047 2.08 38.41 -3.14
C ARG A 1047 1.79 37.27 -2.17
N ILE A 1048 2.67 36.28 -2.21
CA ILE A 1048 2.70 35.13 -1.31
C ILE A 1048 4.16 34.93 -0.91
N GLU A 1049 4.45 34.97 0.39
CA GLU A 1049 5.78 34.85 0.98
C GLU A 1049 5.74 33.80 2.11
N GLY A 1050 6.90 33.27 2.51
CA GLY A 1050 7.03 32.14 3.46
C GLY A 1050 7.01 30.76 2.79
N VAL A 1051 6.26 30.60 1.69
CA VAL A 1051 6.07 29.32 0.98
C VAL A 1051 6.28 29.45 -0.53
N PRO A 1052 6.91 28.48 -1.21
CA PRO A 1052 6.95 28.46 -2.67
C PRO A 1052 5.55 28.32 -3.28
N THR A 1053 5.35 28.85 -4.48
CA THR A 1053 4.04 28.86 -5.13
C THR A 1053 4.13 28.86 -6.66
N VAL A 1054 3.07 28.34 -7.31
CA VAL A 1054 2.93 28.25 -8.77
C VAL A 1054 2.67 29.59 -9.48
N VAL A 1055 2.56 30.70 -8.75
CA VAL A 1055 2.33 32.04 -9.32
C VAL A 1055 3.31 32.44 -10.45
N PRO A 1056 4.63 32.15 -10.39
CA PRO A 1056 5.55 32.44 -11.49
C PRO A 1056 5.19 31.69 -12.78
N PHE A 1057 4.71 30.44 -12.67
CA PHE A 1057 4.22 29.67 -13.80
C PHE A 1057 2.98 30.31 -14.44
N HIS A 1058 2.01 30.73 -13.62
CA HIS A 1058 0.80 31.42 -14.12
C HIS A 1058 1.12 32.73 -14.83
N ARG A 1059 2.11 33.49 -14.34
CA ARG A 1059 2.61 34.70 -15.02
C ARG A 1059 3.20 34.36 -16.40
N ALA A 1060 4.08 33.36 -16.48
CA ALA A 1060 4.71 32.94 -17.74
C ALA A 1060 3.72 32.32 -18.75
N VAL A 1061 2.64 31.67 -18.29
CA VAL A 1061 1.52 31.21 -19.14
C VAL A 1061 0.83 32.38 -19.85
N LEU A 1062 0.65 33.51 -19.15
CA LEU A 1062 0.05 34.73 -19.70
C LEU A 1062 0.97 35.52 -20.65
N GLU A 1063 2.17 35.01 -20.92
CA GLU A 1063 3.09 35.49 -21.95
C GLU A 1063 3.12 34.60 -23.20
N GLN A 1064 2.45 33.44 -23.19
CA GLN A 1064 2.46 32.50 -24.32
C GLN A 1064 1.32 32.76 -25.30
N ASP A 1065 1.66 33.04 -26.57
CA ASP A 1065 0.71 33.19 -27.69
C ASP A 1065 -0.27 32.00 -27.80
N ALA A 1066 0.19 30.78 -27.47
CA ALA A 1066 -0.63 29.57 -27.47
C ALA A 1066 -1.83 29.65 -26.50
N PHE A 1067 -1.73 30.44 -25.42
CA PHE A 1067 -2.81 30.67 -24.47
C PHE A 1067 -3.53 32.00 -24.71
N THR A 1068 -2.80 33.07 -25.04
CA THR A 1068 -3.32 34.45 -25.09
C THR A 1068 -3.95 34.84 -26.42
N SER A 1069 -3.73 34.09 -27.51
CA SER A 1069 -4.24 34.40 -28.85
C SER A 1069 -5.76 34.65 -28.89
N GLU A 1070 -6.16 35.64 -29.70
CA GLU A 1070 -7.56 35.96 -30.00
C GLU A 1070 -8.14 35.09 -31.14
N ASP A 1071 -7.29 34.42 -31.93
CA ASP A 1071 -7.69 33.62 -33.09
C ASP A 1071 -7.93 32.13 -32.77
N GLY A 1072 -7.47 31.65 -31.62
CA GLY A 1072 -7.65 30.25 -31.19
C GLY A 1072 -6.82 29.86 -29.97
N LEU A 1073 -7.21 28.78 -29.29
CA LEU A 1073 -6.47 28.22 -28.15
C LEU A 1073 -5.52 27.11 -28.65
N GLY A 1074 -4.21 27.33 -28.50
CA GLY A 1074 -3.16 26.37 -28.82
C GLY A 1074 -2.82 25.39 -27.69
N VAL A 1075 -3.40 25.58 -26.51
CA VAL A 1075 -3.23 24.72 -25.32
C VAL A 1075 -4.10 23.45 -25.42
N TYR A 1076 -3.53 22.33 -24.99
CA TYR A 1076 -4.12 20.99 -24.92
C TYR A 1076 -3.60 20.25 -23.68
N THR A 1077 -4.20 19.11 -23.34
CA THR A 1077 -4.02 18.38 -22.06
C THR A 1077 -2.60 17.91 -21.68
N THR A 1078 -1.61 18.06 -22.56
CA THR A 1078 -0.19 17.75 -22.33
C THR A 1078 0.75 18.85 -22.83
N TRP A 1079 0.24 20.06 -23.07
CA TRP A 1079 1.00 21.19 -23.61
C TRP A 1079 2.12 21.63 -22.68
N ILE A 1080 1.91 21.57 -21.36
CA ILE A 1080 2.93 21.92 -20.35
C ILE A 1080 4.17 21.02 -20.50
N GLU A 1081 3.96 19.71 -20.70
CA GLU A 1081 5.07 18.75 -20.82
C GLU A 1081 5.72 18.70 -22.21
N SER A 1082 5.07 19.23 -23.26
CA SER A 1082 5.49 19.05 -24.65
C SER A 1082 5.92 20.31 -25.40
N GLU A 1083 5.36 21.47 -25.09
CA GLU A 1083 5.64 22.73 -25.81
C GLU A 1083 5.94 23.92 -24.91
N PHE A 1084 5.53 23.91 -23.64
CA PHE A 1084 5.83 24.99 -22.70
C PHE A 1084 7.30 24.93 -22.22
N ALA A 1085 8.07 25.97 -22.54
CA ALA A 1085 9.53 25.99 -22.35
C ALA A 1085 10.03 27.14 -21.45
N ALA A 1086 9.19 27.66 -20.55
CA ALA A 1086 9.61 28.69 -19.60
C ALA A 1086 10.59 28.13 -18.55
N GLU A 1087 11.56 28.95 -18.16
CA GLU A 1087 12.46 28.70 -17.03
C GLU A 1087 12.05 29.60 -15.86
N PHE A 1088 12.18 29.08 -14.64
CA PHE A 1088 11.83 29.80 -13.42
C PHE A 1088 13.03 29.86 -12.48
N GLU A 1089 13.18 30.96 -11.76
CA GLU A 1089 14.19 31.09 -10.69
C GLU A 1089 13.74 30.30 -9.45
N ALA A 1090 14.68 29.60 -8.81
CA ALA A 1090 14.39 28.77 -7.64
C ALA A 1090 14.01 29.64 -6.43
N SER A 1091 12.95 29.27 -5.69
CA SER A 1091 12.48 30.05 -4.54
C SER A 1091 13.55 30.23 -3.46
N GLU A 1092 13.77 31.49 -3.05
CA GLU A 1092 14.69 31.92 -1.98
C GLU A 1092 14.37 31.26 -0.62
N HIS A 1093 13.08 31.07 -0.31
CA HIS A 1093 12.62 30.55 0.99
C HIS A 1093 13.11 29.13 1.26
N LEU A 1094 13.15 28.33 0.19
CA LEU A 1094 13.57 26.95 0.20
C LEU A 1094 15.12 26.84 0.08
N ALA A 1095 15.83 27.99 0.12
CA ALA A 1095 17.26 28.12 0.44
C ALA A 1095 17.52 28.73 1.85
N ALA A 1096 16.48 29.26 2.51
CA ALA A 1096 16.55 29.90 3.82
C ALA A 1096 16.05 29.01 4.98
N ALA A 1097 15.74 27.74 4.73
CA ALA A 1097 15.20 26.77 5.70
C ALA A 1097 16.24 26.27 6.73
N GLY A 1098 16.91 27.19 7.42
CA GLY A 1098 17.68 26.97 8.64
C GLY A 1098 16.98 27.57 9.87
N PRO A 1099 17.18 27.03 11.09
CA PRO A 1099 16.35 27.40 12.24
C PRO A 1099 16.74 28.76 12.84
N ALA A 1100 15.91 29.79 12.63
CA ALA A 1100 16.10 31.11 13.23
C ALA A 1100 14.78 31.77 13.73
N GLY A 1101 14.52 31.68 15.04
CA GLY A 1101 13.75 32.70 15.76
C GLY A 1101 12.22 32.58 15.81
N SER A 1102 11.65 31.40 15.60
CA SER A 1102 10.21 31.16 15.62
C SER A 1102 9.51 31.43 16.97
N ARG A 1103 8.20 31.68 16.87
CA ARG A 1103 7.25 31.84 17.98
C ARG A 1103 6.11 30.84 17.82
N THR A 1104 6.10 29.81 18.66
CA THR A 1104 5.03 28.84 18.75
C THR A 1104 3.75 29.54 19.22
N GLN A 1105 2.76 29.61 18.33
CA GLN A 1105 1.39 29.88 18.74
C GLN A 1105 0.79 28.57 19.25
N ILE A 1106 0.18 28.61 20.43
CA ILE A 1106 -0.60 27.50 20.96
C ILE A 1106 -2.06 27.93 21.11
N THR A 1107 -2.96 27.08 20.65
CA THR A 1107 -4.39 27.23 20.88
C THR A 1107 -4.76 26.36 22.08
N VAL A 1108 -5.25 27.00 23.15
CA VAL A 1108 -5.72 26.31 24.36
C VAL A 1108 -7.24 26.29 24.37
N ASP A 1109 -7.83 25.14 24.72
CA ASP A 1109 -9.25 25.07 25.02
C ASP A 1109 -9.53 25.75 26.37
N LEU A 1110 -10.38 26.76 26.35
CA LEU A 1110 -10.94 27.40 27.53
C LEU A 1110 -12.47 27.37 27.42
N ASP A 1111 -13.09 26.57 28.28
CA ASP A 1111 -14.56 26.36 28.34
C ASP A 1111 -15.18 25.88 27.02
N GLY A 1112 -14.51 24.98 26.30
CA GLY A 1112 -14.98 24.41 25.02
C GLY A 1112 -14.79 25.37 23.84
N ARG A 1113 -13.84 26.31 23.93
CA ARG A 1113 -13.55 27.32 22.92
C ARG A 1113 -12.05 27.50 22.75
N ALA A 1114 -11.60 27.51 21.49
CA ALA A 1114 -10.23 27.77 21.09
C ALA A 1114 -9.80 29.21 21.42
N VAL A 1115 -8.76 29.39 22.24
CA VAL A 1115 -8.14 30.68 22.54
C VAL A 1115 -6.65 30.63 22.21
N ARG A 1116 -6.17 31.51 21.33
CA ARG A 1116 -4.80 31.48 20.81
C ARG A 1116 -3.83 32.35 21.62
N LEU A 1117 -2.69 31.78 22.00
CA LEU A 1117 -1.59 32.42 22.75
C LEU A 1117 -0.29 32.32 21.95
N GLY A 1118 0.48 33.40 21.86
CA GLY A 1118 1.80 33.41 21.19
C GLY A 1118 2.96 33.39 22.19
N LEU A 1119 3.80 32.36 22.13
CA LEU A 1119 4.99 32.20 22.98
C LEU A 1119 6.27 32.14 22.12
N PRO A 1120 7.43 32.65 22.57
CA PRO A 1120 8.72 32.31 22.00
C PRO A 1120 9.01 30.82 22.16
N ASP A 1121 9.62 30.16 21.16
CA ASP A 1121 9.85 28.70 21.19
C ASP A 1121 10.64 28.23 22.41
N ALA A 1122 11.67 28.97 22.82
CA ALA A 1122 12.44 28.67 24.02
C ALA A 1122 11.58 28.73 25.32
N LEU A 1123 10.51 29.55 25.34
CA LEU A 1123 9.57 29.62 26.45
C LEU A 1123 8.53 28.50 26.36
N TYR A 1124 8.07 28.16 25.15
CA TYR A 1124 7.19 27.01 24.91
C TYR A 1124 7.87 25.70 25.33
N ALA A 1125 9.09 25.44 24.86
CA ALA A 1125 9.89 24.28 25.26
C ALA A 1125 10.16 24.25 26.79
N ALA A 1126 10.49 25.39 27.41
CA ALA A 1126 10.70 25.47 28.85
C ALA A 1126 9.42 25.22 29.68
N LEU A 1127 8.24 25.53 29.13
CA LEU A 1127 6.94 25.21 29.71
C LEU A 1127 6.59 23.73 29.55
N MET A 1128 6.82 23.15 28.37
CA MET A 1128 6.54 21.73 28.08
C MET A 1128 7.50 20.76 28.77
N HIS A 1129 8.69 21.20 29.20
CA HIS A 1129 9.73 20.33 29.76
C HIS A 1129 10.19 20.70 31.19
N GLY A 1130 9.59 21.70 31.83
CA GLY A 1130 9.72 21.87 33.28
C GLY A 1130 11.00 22.54 33.79
N GLY A 1131 11.46 23.61 33.14
CA GLY A 1131 12.21 24.69 33.81
C GLY A 1131 13.67 24.94 33.39
N GLY A 1132 14.10 26.20 33.54
CA GLY A 1132 15.51 26.62 33.60
C GLY A 1132 16.16 27.07 32.28
N ALA A 1133 15.96 28.33 31.89
CA ALA A 1133 16.64 28.90 30.72
C ALA A 1133 18.06 29.40 31.04
N ALA A 1134 19.08 28.96 30.30
CA ALA A 1134 20.40 29.58 30.25
C ALA A 1134 21.23 29.25 28.98
N GLY A 1135 21.14 30.13 27.97
CA GLY A 1135 22.25 30.49 27.08
C GLY A 1135 22.83 29.46 26.10
N ALA A 1136 22.44 29.59 24.82
CA ALA A 1136 23.27 29.19 23.68
C ALA A 1136 23.62 30.44 22.86
N ALA A 1137 24.91 30.65 22.56
CA ALA A 1137 25.40 31.75 21.74
C ALA A 1137 25.69 31.27 20.32
N ALA A 1138 25.60 32.17 19.34
CA ALA A 1138 25.68 31.86 17.92
C ALA A 1138 27.02 31.24 17.48
N ALA A 1139 26.93 30.27 16.57
CA ALA A 1139 28.01 29.80 15.70
C ALA A 1139 27.61 30.09 14.24
N GLY A 1140 28.58 30.41 13.39
CA GLY A 1140 28.35 31.07 12.09
C GLY A 1140 27.91 30.17 10.93
N GLU A 1141 27.48 30.83 9.86
CA GLU A 1141 27.00 30.25 8.60
C GLU A 1141 28.11 29.54 7.80
N PRO A 1142 27.82 28.42 7.11
CA PRO A 1142 28.71 27.84 6.10
C PRO A 1142 28.57 28.56 4.73
N GLU A 1143 29.66 28.60 3.96
CA GLU A 1143 29.68 29.19 2.61
C GLU A 1143 28.82 28.38 1.60
N GLY A 1144 28.14 29.10 0.70
CA GLY A 1144 27.30 28.51 -0.34
C GLY A 1144 28.06 27.97 -1.57
N PRO A 1145 27.39 27.19 -2.45
CA PRO A 1145 28.00 26.60 -3.64
C PRO A 1145 28.45 27.66 -4.67
N GLY A 1146 29.54 27.39 -5.38
CA GLY A 1146 30.16 28.32 -6.35
C GLY A 1146 29.41 28.46 -7.68
N GLU A 1147 29.66 29.56 -8.40
CA GLU A 1147 28.91 30.00 -9.61
C GLU A 1147 28.83 28.97 -10.76
N ASP A 1148 29.74 28.00 -10.84
CA ASP A 1148 29.78 26.98 -11.90
C ASP A 1148 28.91 25.75 -11.60
N ALA A 1149 28.33 25.63 -10.40
CA ALA A 1149 27.57 24.47 -9.96
C ALA A 1149 26.11 24.45 -10.47
N VAL A 1150 25.72 23.35 -11.10
CA VAL A 1150 24.32 22.96 -11.34
C VAL A 1150 23.82 22.19 -10.13
N THR A 1151 22.92 22.75 -9.34
CA THR A 1151 22.39 22.13 -8.12
C THR A 1151 21.04 21.45 -8.34
N ALA A 1152 20.73 20.48 -7.48
CA ALA A 1152 19.42 19.85 -7.39
C ALA A 1152 18.38 20.90 -7.05
N SER A 1153 17.45 21.10 -7.98
CA SER A 1153 16.36 22.04 -7.84
C SER A 1153 15.40 21.63 -6.71
N VAL A 1154 15.26 20.32 -6.45
CA VAL A 1154 14.45 19.74 -5.37
C VAL A 1154 15.14 18.64 -4.60
N ALA A 1155 14.65 18.42 -3.38
CA ALA A 1155 14.82 17.15 -2.70
C ALA A 1155 13.91 16.10 -3.35
N GLY A 1156 14.48 14.99 -3.81
CA GLY A 1156 13.78 13.99 -4.61
C GLY A 1156 14.73 12.95 -5.21
N THR A 1157 14.21 12.02 -5.99
CA THR A 1157 14.99 10.94 -6.61
C THR A 1157 15.48 11.37 -8.00
N LEU A 1158 16.78 11.32 -8.29
CA LEU A 1158 17.31 11.56 -9.63
C LEU A 1158 16.85 10.44 -10.59
N VAL A 1159 15.84 10.68 -11.43
CA VAL A 1159 15.28 9.66 -12.33
C VAL A 1159 16.16 9.40 -13.55
N ALA A 1160 16.70 10.45 -14.16
CA ALA A 1160 17.46 10.32 -15.40
C ALA A 1160 18.41 11.49 -15.63
N TRP A 1161 19.63 11.22 -16.08
CA TRP A 1161 20.46 12.24 -16.70
C TRP A 1161 20.03 12.49 -18.15
N LYS A 1162 20.19 13.73 -18.62
CA LYS A 1162 19.85 14.16 -20.00
C LYS A 1162 21.05 14.64 -20.81
N ALA A 1163 22.09 15.17 -20.16
CA ALA A 1163 23.36 15.53 -20.80
C ALA A 1163 24.49 14.59 -20.36
N GLU A 1164 25.18 13.92 -21.29
CA GLU A 1164 26.29 12.99 -21.01
C GLU A 1164 27.53 13.69 -20.42
N GLU A 1165 28.32 12.94 -19.65
CA GLU A 1165 29.57 13.42 -19.04
C GLU A 1165 30.54 13.95 -20.10
N GLY A 1166 31.03 15.17 -19.92
CA GLY A 1166 31.96 15.81 -20.86
C GLY A 1166 31.33 16.33 -22.16
N VAL A 1167 29.99 16.37 -22.26
CA VAL A 1167 29.29 16.98 -23.40
C VAL A 1167 29.19 18.50 -23.22
N VAL A 1168 29.29 19.24 -24.33
CA VAL A 1168 29.00 20.68 -24.35
C VAL A 1168 27.49 20.87 -24.36
N VAL A 1169 26.96 21.47 -23.30
CA VAL A 1169 25.55 21.86 -23.17
C VAL A 1169 25.37 23.35 -23.46
N GLY A 1170 24.24 23.71 -24.07
CA GLY A 1170 23.78 25.09 -24.17
C GLY A 1170 23.08 25.55 -22.89
N LYS A 1171 23.13 26.85 -22.57
CA LYS A 1171 22.27 27.43 -21.53
C LYS A 1171 20.80 27.08 -21.81
N GLY A 1172 20.14 26.52 -20.80
CA GLY A 1172 18.75 26.04 -20.81
C GLY A 1172 18.54 24.60 -21.30
N GLU A 1173 19.60 23.92 -21.72
CA GLU A 1173 19.53 22.52 -22.16
C GLU A 1173 19.30 21.58 -20.95
N PRO A 1174 18.45 20.53 -21.08
CA PRO A 1174 18.24 19.55 -20.02
C PRO A 1174 19.51 18.84 -19.58
N VAL A 1175 19.80 18.89 -18.28
CA VAL A 1175 20.95 18.23 -17.64
C VAL A 1175 20.53 16.93 -16.96
N ALA A 1176 19.45 16.99 -16.18
CA ALA A 1176 18.97 15.87 -15.36
C ALA A 1176 17.44 15.95 -15.15
N VAL A 1177 16.86 14.90 -14.57
CA VAL A 1177 15.45 14.80 -14.18
C VAL A 1177 15.37 14.24 -12.77
N LEU A 1178 14.71 14.96 -11.87
CA LEU A 1178 14.43 14.55 -10.49
C LEU A 1178 12.95 14.17 -10.37
N GLU A 1179 12.55 13.23 -9.52
CA GLU A 1179 11.17 12.94 -9.14
C GLU A 1179 10.96 13.26 -7.66
N ALA A 1180 9.97 14.09 -7.38
CA ALA A 1180 9.55 14.40 -6.03
C ALA A 1180 8.01 14.40 -5.98
N MET A 1181 7.42 13.77 -4.95
CA MET A 1181 5.97 13.64 -4.78
C MET A 1181 5.22 13.15 -6.04
N LYS A 1182 5.77 12.15 -6.74
CA LYS A 1182 5.26 11.55 -8.00
C LYS A 1182 5.31 12.47 -9.23
N MET A 1183 6.03 13.58 -9.15
CA MET A 1183 6.19 14.56 -10.22
C MET A 1183 7.66 14.63 -10.64
N GLU A 1184 7.93 14.46 -11.94
CA GLU A 1184 9.28 14.61 -12.49
C GLU A 1184 9.56 16.06 -12.92
N THR A 1185 10.82 16.45 -12.74
CA THR A 1185 11.37 17.80 -12.72
C THR A 1185 12.63 17.83 -13.57
N VAL A 1186 12.67 18.61 -14.65
CA VAL A 1186 13.89 18.74 -15.46
C VAL A 1186 14.81 19.81 -14.87
N VAL A 1187 16.02 19.43 -14.47
CA VAL A 1187 17.12 20.34 -14.13
C VAL A 1187 17.83 20.75 -15.42
N ARG A 1188 18.07 22.05 -15.62
CA ARG A 1188 18.64 22.63 -16.85
C ARG A 1188 20.00 23.29 -16.60
N ALA A 1189 20.80 23.41 -17.64
CA ALA A 1189 22.11 24.08 -17.60
C ALA A 1189 21.96 25.60 -17.44
N HIS A 1190 22.51 26.18 -16.38
CA HIS A 1190 22.41 27.64 -16.10
C HIS A 1190 23.33 28.50 -16.99
N ARG A 1191 24.40 27.90 -17.52
CA ARG A 1191 25.36 28.48 -18.48
C ARG A 1191 25.67 27.47 -19.59
N SER A 1192 26.14 27.96 -20.74
CA SER A 1192 26.75 27.09 -21.75
C SER A 1192 28.15 26.68 -21.30
N GLY A 1193 28.58 25.46 -21.66
CA GLY A 1193 29.92 24.96 -21.38
C GLY A 1193 29.96 23.43 -21.39
N THR A 1194 31.11 22.86 -21.01
CA THR A 1194 31.28 21.41 -20.85
C THR A 1194 30.75 20.98 -19.49
N ILE A 1195 29.87 19.99 -19.46
CA ILE A 1195 29.31 19.47 -18.19
C ILE A 1195 30.22 18.40 -17.56
N THR A 1196 30.43 18.52 -16.26
CA THR A 1196 31.04 17.50 -15.39
C THR A 1196 30.06 17.17 -14.28
N ARG A 1197 29.40 16.01 -14.39
CA ARG A 1197 28.45 15.48 -13.41
C ARG A 1197 29.18 15.11 -12.11
N GLN A 1198 28.50 15.30 -10.99
CA GLN A 1198 28.85 14.64 -9.74
C GLN A 1198 28.45 13.16 -9.82
N GLN A 1199 29.10 12.31 -9.03
CA GLN A 1199 28.76 10.88 -8.94
C GLN A 1199 27.44 10.69 -8.16
N ILE A 1200 26.33 10.89 -8.87
CA ILE A 1200 24.98 10.67 -8.38
C ILE A 1200 24.27 9.80 -9.42
N ASP A 1201 23.91 8.58 -9.01
CA ASP A 1201 23.30 7.59 -9.88
C ASP A 1201 21.79 7.84 -10.08
N GLU A 1202 21.27 7.38 -11.21
CA GLU A 1202 19.82 7.36 -11.46
C GLU A 1202 19.16 6.40 -10.46
N GLY A 1203 18.15 6.87 -9.72
CA GLY A 1203 17.55 6.23 -8.56
C GLY A 1203 18.01 6.78 -7.21
N ALA A 1204 19.07 7.60 -7.15
CA ALA A 1204 19.55 8.17 -5.89
C ALA A 1204 18.70 9.35 -5.39
N THR A 1205 18.42 9.39 -4.09
CA THR A 1205 17.78 10.56 -3.47
C THR A 1205 18.79 11.69 -3.29
N VAL A 1206 18.47 12.85 -3.87
CA VAL A 1206 19.23 14.10 -3.73
C VAL A 1206 18.48 15.08 -2.82
N GLN A 1207 19.22 15.94 -2.14
CA GLN A 1207 18.69 17.06 -1.35
C GLN A 1207 18.68 18.35 -2.17
N ARG A 1208 17.75 19.28 -1.93
CA ARG A 1208 17.78 20.57 -2.63
C ARG A 1208 19.09 21.30 -2.35
N GLY A 1209 19.67 21.91 -3.37
CA GLY A 1209 20.95 22.62 -3.29
C GLY A 1209 22.17 21.70 -3.34
N GLN A 1210 22.01 20.37 -3.30
CA GLN A 1210 23.09 19.42 -3.56
C GLN A 1210 23.61 19.62 -4.99
N VAL A 1211 24.93 19.78 -5.16
CA VAL A 1211 25.51 19.92 -6.50
C VAL A 1211 25.29 18.61 -7.29
N LEU A 1212 24.63 18.72 -8.44
CA LEU A 1212 24.43 17.62 -9.39
C LEU A 1212 25.54 17.60 -10.44
N ALA A 1213 25.94 18.76 -10.95
CA ALA A 1213 26.99 18.87 -11.95
C ALA A 1213 27.71 20.22 -11.84
N THR A 1214 28.74 20.40 -12.65
CA THR A 1214 29.51 21.64 -12.78
C THR A 1214 29.62 21.94 -14.28
N ILE A 1215 29.53 23.20 -14.69
CA ILE A 1215 29.67 23.59 -16.11
C ILE A 1215 30.83 24.59 -16.24
N THR A 1216 31.86 24.20 -16.99
CA THR A 1216 33.06 25.02 -17.25
C THR A 1216 33.16 25.42 -18.72
N ASP A 1217 33.75 26.59 -19.00
CA ASP A 1217 33.94 27.13 -20.36
C ASP A 1217 34.77 26.25 -21.32
#